data_AF-A0AB73GYP7-F1
#
_entry.id   AF-A0AB73GYP7-F1
#
_cell.length_a   1.000
_cell.length_b   1.000
_cell.length_c   1.000
_cell.angle_alpha   90.00
_cell.angle_beta   90.00
_cell.angle_gamma   90.00
#
_symmetry.space_group_name_H-M   'P 1'
#
loop_
_entity.id
_entity.type
_entity.pdbx_description
1 polymer ?
#
loop_
_entity_poly.entity_id
_entity_poly.type
_entity_poly.pdbx_seq_one_letter_code
_entity_poly.pdbx_strand_id
1 'polypeptide(L)'
;MLMVRKAFRRGALWLLCACIAWTAVEAAPADADPPGPYDVRVLAGGLGLSKKLAAGTPLLAADADWSLSAWVRPSSGTTGPALIAGLGDPQAAGRFFVIDNGLLGFAQGAEHVLRSKQPLRAGVWTQVAAIAQGTRLSLYANGRQVASGNVQQTAVAPTLVFGPRQQPAAYTQHFGGEIAGFTAQAGALDAATIARLAGQTPDPALQRFEDASPGWRVQVKQMAGQLAPQAAATLPRSAAPFPAPVARPVSEAPALQPLDAAAWRLGAWQLAAAPELGQASGATLSRSDYAAGKTRWRAATVPGTVLTTLVDRGVYPDPDIGLNNMAIPESLSRQDWWYRSSFDLPAALQGKRLELLFNGINYAGEIWVNGTQVGRTRGAFARGRFDVSKQLKPGRNVVAVRVSPPPHPGIAHEQSMTAGVGENGGMQALDGPTFIASEGWDWIPAVRDRNAGLWQDVQLHATGPVALGDTQVITAKLAPDHHRAELEINVPLRNDTAAAVQGTLQLAFGDVRIQRDVTVPAGGSTLKLTAADTPQLVVANPRLWWPNGYGEPALYTLQVSVEVAGTPSDAQQLRFGIRQVTYELSLFDDDGALRRVLVDLNQARQRGERIVDVRHAAIRSVPGGNAQSLYPGALSSPAVQQLDDSSLAPHLALRINGVRIAVKGGNWGMDDWRKRVSRERLEPYFRLQRDAHFNVVRNWVGQNTEASFFELADEYGMLVFNDFWQSTQNYNMEPADAALFLDNAAEVIKRFRNHPSIVLWFGRNEGVPAPILNEGLDQLVAELDGTRWYTGSSNEINLQGSGPYNYREPVAYFNKLAQGFSVEVGTPSFSTLEAFQASVPAVQDQWPIGDVWAYHDWHQSGNGDTASFMRSLTDKLGAPTSLADFERKAQLLNYETHRAIFEGFNAQLWSKNSGRLLWMSHPAWPSNMWQIYSHDYDTHAAYYGVRNAAEMLHVQMNLPGHEVVVVNNAAEPVSGLRVRAEVYAADGKLLQQREQALEAAAVAVSAPVLQLAPLLKDTNGLGFVRLQLLDRDAVVRSRNFYWVARDAAAMRGLDALAAVPVQLSAQLQEGAEPVLRASVRNASQQVALNTKLTLVDAQGQRILPAYYSDNYLSLVPGEQREIEIRGPSAASLRNATLQVRGWNVEPSTGVANGPP
;
A
#
# COMPACT_ATOMS: atom_id res chain seq x y z
N MET A 1 -49.19 26.18 39.39
CA MET A 1 -49.38 25.17 40.44
C MET A 1 -48.37 24.04 40.20
N LEU A 2 -47.16 23.98 40.77
CA LEU A 2 -46.72 24.30 42.13
C LEU A 2 -47.45 23.50 43.22
N MET A 3 -47.69 22.20 42.99
CA MET A 3 -47.99 21.27 44.09
C MET A 3 -47.74 19.76 43.82
N VAL A 4 -46.92 19.40 42.82
CA VAL A 4 -46.49 17.99 42.62
C VAL A 4 -44.96 17.88 42.46
N ARG A 5 -44.21 18.66 43.25
CA ARG A 5 -42.72 18.56 43.34
C ARG A 5 -42.19 18.36 44.77
N LYS A 6 -43.06 18.08 45.75
CA LYS A 6 -42.66 17.93 47.16
C LYS A 6 -42.76 16.51 47.74
N ALA A 7 -43.33 15.53 47.02
CA ALA A 7 -43.42 14.14 47.52
C ALA A 7 -42.24 13.22 47.09
N PHE A 8 -41.54 13.52 46.00
CA PHE A 8 -40.43 12.68 45.51
C PHE A 8 -39.04 13.04 46.06
N ARG A 9 -38.93 14.09 46.90
CA ARG A 9 -37.65 14.59 47.42
C ARG A 9 -37.34 14.18 48.87
N ARG A 10 -38.14 13.32 49.50
CA ARG A 10 -37.87 12.86 50.89
C ARG A 10 -37.79 11.34 51.08
N GLY A 11 -38.17 10.53 50.09
CA GLY A 11 -37.90 9.08 50.07
C GLY A 11 -36.58 8.69 49.40
N ALA A 12 -36.00 9.55 48.57
CA ALA A 12 -34.77 9.26 47.81
C ALA A 12 -33.47 9.56 48.57
N LEU A 13 -33.54 10.20 49.74
CA LEU A 13 -32.34 10.63 50.49
C LEU A 13 -31.90 9.64 51.59
N TRP A 14 -32.72 8.65 51.93
CA TRP A 14 -32.36 7.61 52.92
C TRP A 14 -31.93 6.29 52.28
N LEU A 15 -32.26 6.05 51.00
CA LEU A 15 -31.67 4.96 50.21
C LEU A 15 -30.34 5.34 49.55
N LEU A 16 -30.00 6.64 49.50
CA LEU A 16 -28.68 7.09 49.04
C LEU A 16 -27.59 7.06 50.14
N CYS A 17 -27.92 7.09 51.43
CA CYS A 17 -26.89 7.07 52.48
C CYS A 17 -26.54 5.68 53.03
N ALA A 18 -27.28 4.62 52.67
CA ALA A 18 -26.95 3.23 53.01
C ALA A 18 -26.28 2.45 51.87
N CYS A 19 -26.27 2.98 50.65
CA CYS A 19 -25.49 2.44 49.52
C CYS A 19 -24.19 3.23 49.25
N ILE A 20 -23.86 4.23 50.09
CA ILE A 20 -22.58 4.98 50.07
C ILE A 20 -21.64 4.51 51.21
N ALA A 21 -21.89 3.32 51.78
CA ALA A 21 -20.93 2.59 52.60
C ALA A 21 -20.18 1.49 51.82
N TRP A 22 -20.33 1.47 50.49
CA TRP A 22 -19.50 0.72 49.53
C TRP A 22 -18.93 1.71 48.50
N THR A 23 -18.21 2.72 48.98
CA THR A 23 -17.26 3.48 48.16
C THR A 23 -15.94 3.54 48.90
N ALA A 24 -14.85 3.40 48.14
CA ALA A 24 -13.46 3.36 48.56
C ALA A 24 -12.93 1.97 48.96
N VAL A 25 -12.89 1.03 48.01
CA VAL A 25 -11.54 0.55 47.68
C VAL A 25 -10.90 1.75 46.99
N GLU A 26 -10.08 2.50 47.72
CA GLU A 26 -9.08 3.34 47.07
C GLU A 26 -8.37 2.42 46.07
N ALA A 27 -8.58 2.65 44.78
CA ALA A 27 -7.64 2.16 43.79
C ALA A 27 -6.33 2.86 44.11
N ALA A 28 -5.48 2.20 44.89
CA ALA A 28 -4.10 2.59 45.08
C ALA A 28 -3.48 2.80 43.69
N PRO A 29 -2.57 3.78 43.52
CA PRO A 29 -1.89 3.96 42.25
C PRO A 29 -1.02 2.71 42.01
N ALA A 30 -1.47 1.82 41.14
CA ALA A 30 -0.74 0.60 40.82
C ALA A 30 0.32 0.91 39.75
N ASP A 31 1.32 1.73 40.10
CA ASP A 31 2.51 1.93 39.23
C ASP A 31 3.51 0.77 39.35
N ALA A 32 3.21 -0.24 40.18
CA ALA A 32 4.04 -1.42 40.41
C ALA A 32 3.22 -2.71 40.47
N ASP A 33 3.71 -3.73 39.77
CA ASP A 33 3.27 -5.11 39.81
C ASP A 33 3.73 -5.83 41.11
N PRO A 34 2.96 -6.81 41.61
CA PRO A 34 3.42 -7.68 42.70
C PRO A 34 4.60 -8.55 42.25
N PRO A 35 5.36 -9.18 43.16
CA PRO A 35 6.53 -9.97 42.76
C PRO A 35 6.18 -11.42 42.33
N GLY A 36 4.89 -11.73 42.11
CA GLY A 36 4.37 -13.02 41.65
C GLY A 36 3.16 -13.52 42.44
N PRO A 37 2.60 -14.70 42.09
CA PRO A 37 3.06 -15.62 41.05
C PRO A 37 2.73 -15.18 39.62
N TYR A 38 3.59 -15.52 38.66
CA TYR A 38 3.38 -15.31 37.23
C TYR A 38 3.49 -16.61 36.43
N ASP A 39 2.52 -16.81 35.53
CA ASP A 39 2.53 -17.85 34.49
C ASP A 39 2.78 -17.18 33.14
N VAL A 40 3.94 -17.40 32.54
CA VAL A 40 4.38 -16.73 31.31
C VAL A 40 4.80 -17.76 30.27
N ARG A 41 4.35 -17.57 29.02
CA ARG A 41 4.82 -18.33 27.86
C ARG A 41 5.70 -17.45 26.98
N VAL A 42 6.87 -17.95 26.62
CA VAL A 42 7.84 -17.29 25.75
C VAL A 42 8.04 -18.13 24.50
N LEU A 43 7.89 -17.52 23.32
CA LEU A 43 8.24 -18.15 22.04
C LEU A 43 9.74 -17.95 21.78
N ALA A 44 10.44 -19.01 21.35
CA ALA A 44 11.87 -18.92 21.05
C ALA A 44 12.19 -17.81 20.03
N GLY A 45 11.32 -17.66 19.02
CA GLY A 45 11.37 -16.60 18.00
C GLY A 45 10.66 -15.29 18.37
N GLY A 46 10.00 -15.19 19.51
CA GLY A 46 9.17 -14.05 19.92
C GLY A 46 9.86 -13.06 20.85
N LEU A 47 9.09 -12.14 21.45
CA LEU A 47 9.55 -11.18 22.45
C LEU A 47 9.68 -11.78 23.87
N GLY A 48 10.40 -11.07 24.73
CA GLY A 48 10.37 -11.26 26.18
C GLY A 48 9.27 -10.43 26.86
N LEU A 49 9.00 -10.71 28.13
CA LEU A 49 8.02 -10.00 28.96
C LEU A 49 8.70 -9.35 30.16
N SER A 50 8.33 -8.11 30.50
CA SER A 50 8.82 -7.41 31.68
C SER A 50 7.66 -6.91 32.57
N LYS A 51 7.82 -7.01 33.89
CA LYS A 51 6.89 -6.50 34.92
C LYS A 51 7.62 -5.52 35.84
N LYS A 52 7.02 -4.39 36.17
CA LYS A 52 7.68 -3.36 36.99
C LYS A 52 7.39 -3.61 38.47
N LEU A 53 8.40 -3.62 39.32
CA LEU A 53 8.22 -3.72 40.77
C LEU A 53 8.29 -2.32 41.42
N ALA A 54 7.84 -2.22 42.67
CA ALA A 54 8.03 -1.01 43.45
C ALA A 54 9.51 -0.82 43.75
N ALA A 55 10.05 0.39 43.57
CA ALA A 55 11.47 0.68 43.77
C ALA A 55 11.98 0.34 45.19
N GLY A 56 11.09 0.39 46.20
CA GLY A 56 11.39 0.03 47.59
C GLY A 56 11.19 -1.44 47.95
N THR A 57 11.01 -2.34 46.97
CA THR A 57 10.79 -3.76 47.25
C THR A 57 12.04 -4.34 47.95
N PRO A 58 11.93 -4.93 49.17
CA PRO A 58 13.11 -5.26 49.99
C PRO A 58 14.14 -6.18 49.31
N LEU A 59 13.67 -7.12 48.49
CA LEU A 59 14.52 -8.09 47.80
C LEU A 59 15.47 -7.46 46.74
N LEU A 60 15.28 -6.19 46.39
CA LEU A 60 16.11 -5.45 45.41
C LEU A 60 17.44 -4.98 45.98
N ALA A 61 17.58 -4.91 47.30
CA ALA A 61 18.79 -4.43 47.95
C ALA A 61 19.99 -5.38 47.72
N ALA A 62 21.19 -4.82 47.87
CA ALA A 62 22.45 -5.53 47.63
C ALA A 62 22.67 -6.67 48.62
N ASP A 63 22.29 -6.47 49.88
CA ASP A 63 22.52 -7.34 51.03
C ASP A 63 21.25 -8.09 51.49
N ALA A 64 20.16 -8.00 50.73
CA ALA A 64 18.92 -8.68 51.08
C ALA A 64 19.03 -10.20 50.94
N ASP A 65 18.40 -10.91 51.87
CA ASP A 65 17.97 -12.29 51.64
C ASP A 65 16.80 -12.31 50.67
N TRP A 66 16.81 -13.24 49.73
CA TRP A 66 15.77 -13.35 48.72
C TRP A 66 15.62 -14.78 48.20
N SER A 67 14.44 -15.07 47.67
CA SER A 67 14.14 -16.33 47.01
C SER A 67 13.46 -16.08 45.68
N LEU A 68 13.95 -16.74 44.64
CA LEU A 68 13.25 -16.87 43.35
C LEU A 68 12.84 -18.33 43.20
N SER A 69 11.61 -18.59 42.77
CA SER A 69 11.14 -19.95 42.47
C SER A 69 10.20 -19.95 41.27
N ALA A 70 10.26 -21.00 40.46
CA ALA A 70 9.34 -21.21 39.35
C ALA A 70 9.30 -22.70 38.96
N TRP A 71 8.32 -23.05 38.14
CA TRP A 71 8.37 -24.22 37.28
C TRP A 71 8.77 -23.79 35.87
N VAL A 72 9.68 -24.52 35.24
CA VAL A 72 10.17 -24.23 33.89
C VAL A 72 9.99 -25.45 33.00
N ARG A 73 9.44 -25.24 31.81
CA ARG A 73 9.28 -26.25 30.76
C ARG A 73 9.74 -25.66 29.42
N PRO A 74 11.00 -25.91 29.02
CA PRO A 74 11.49 -25.49 27.71
C PRO A 74 10.66 -26.11 26.58
N SER A 75 10.38 -25.37 25.50
CA SER A 75 9.64 -25.93 24.35
C SER A 75 10.52 -26.85 23.49
N SER A 76 11.80 -26.50 23.35
CA SER A 76 12.81 -27.23 22.58
C SER A 76 14.14 -27.33 23.34
N GLY A 77 15.07 -28.13 22.83
CA GLY A 77 16.43 -28.21 23.39
C GLY A 77 17.24 -26.96 23.07
N THR A 78 17.96 -26.41 24.05
CA THR A 78 18.87 -25.28 23.82
C THR A 78 20.29 -25.78 23.54
N THR A 79 20.92 -25.20 22.52
CA THR A 79 22.31 -25.53 22.10
C THR A 79 23.31 -24.47 22.56
N GLY A 80 22.85 -23.47 23.32
CA GLY A 80 23.67 -22.43 23.90
C GLY A 80 23.00 -21.80 25.13
N PRO A 81 23.69 -20.88 25.82
CA PRO A 81 23.18 -20.22 27.01
C PRO A 81 22.04 -19.23 26.70
N ALA A 82 20.99 -19.29 27.50
CA ALA A 82 19.85 -18.37 27.49
C ALA A 82 19.36 -18.06 28.92
N LEU A 83 19.04 -16.80 29.18
CA LEU A 83 18.32 -16.38 30.39
C LEU A 83 16.85 -16.81 30.30
N ILE A 84 16.32 -17.43 31.36
CA ILE A 84 14.95 -17.96 31.44
C ILE A 84 14.00 -16.93 32.04
N ALA A 85 14.17 -16.62 33.32
CA ALA A 85 13.42 -15.58 34.03
C ALA A 85 14.16 -15.16 35.29
N GLY A 86 13.89 -13.93 35.74
CA GLY A 86 14.59 -13.36 36.88
C GLY A 86 14.23 -11.91 37.15
N LEU A 87 15.11 -11.27 37.90
CA LEU A 87 14.93 -9.95 38.48
C LEU A 87 16.12 -9.06 38.16
N GLY A 88 15.86 -7.80 37.79
CA GLY A 88 16.87 -6.79 37.50
C GLY A 88 17.08 -6.56 36.01
N ASP A 89 18.17 -5.87 35.70
CA ASP A 89 18.56 -5.60 34.31
C ASP A 89 19.32 -6.82 33.75
N PRO A 90 18.81 -7.48 32.69
CA PRO A 90 19.49 -8.62 32.09
C PRO A 90 20.86 -8.25 31.49
N GLN A 91 21.08 -7.00 31.08
CA GLN A 91 22.35 -6.55 30.49
C GLN A 91 23.37 -6.05 31.51
N ALA A 92 22.95 -5.82 32.76
CA ALA A 92 23.80 -5.28 33.81
C ALA A 92 23.68 -6.10 35.11
N ALA A 93 23.15 -5.50 36.18
CA ALA A 93 22.94 -6.16 37.46
C ALA A 93 21.56 -6.84 37.51
N GLY A 94 21.57 -8.18 37.50
CA GLY A 94 20.36 -8.98 37.57
C GLY A 94 20.59 -10.41 38.04
N ARG A 95 19.52 -11.08 38.46
CA ARG A 95 19.48 -12.40 39.11
C ARG A 95 18.53 -13.30 38.32
N PHE A 96 19.07 -14.25 37.57
CA PHE A 96 18.30 -14.98 36.54
C PHE A 96 18.55 -16.48 36.58
N PHE A 97 17.49 -17.28 36.41
CA PHE A 97 17.65 -18.67 36.00
C PHE A 97 18.20 -18.73 34.57
N VAL A 98 19.09 -19.67 34.32
CA VAL A 98 19.78 -19.87 33.03
C VAL A 98 19.59 -21.30 32.57
N ILE A 99 19.42 -21.49 31.27
CA ILE A 99 19.62 -22.78 30.61
C ILE A 99 20.87 -22.66 29.74
N ASP A 100 21.86 -23.52 29.97
CA ASP A 100 23.13 -23.55 29.23
C ASP A 100 23.36 -24.98 28.76
N ASN A 101 23.25 -25.21 27.44
CA ASN A 101 23.35 -26.54 26.83
C ASN A 101 22.42 -27.58 27.49
N GLY A 102 21.17 -27.18 27.73
CA GLY A 102 20.17 -28.02 28.41
C GLY A 102 20.37 -28.21 29.91
N LEU A 103 21.34 -27.53 30.54
CA LEU A 103 21.60 -27.62 31.99
C LEU A 103 21.12 -26.36 32.73
N LEU A 104 20.60 -26.55 33.94
CA LEU A 104 20.16 -25.47 34.82
C LEU A 104 21.37 -24.74 35.42
N GLY A 105 21.32 -23.40 35.39
CA GLY A 105 22.21 -22.51 36.13
C GLY A 105 21.47 -21.30 36.70
N PHE A 106 22.22 -20.45 37.40
CA PHE A 106 21.74 -19.19 37.94
C PHE A 106 22.78 -18.08 37.80
N ALA A 107 22.43 -17.00 37.10
CA ALA A 107 23.29 -15.86 36.83
C ALA A 107 23.06 -14.71 37.82
N GLN A 108 24.16 -14.08 38.24
CA GLN A 108 24.19 -12.84 39.02
C GLN A 108 25.03 -11.81 38.27
N GLY A 109 24.43 -11.15 37.28
CA GLY A 109 25.13 -10.39 36.25
C GLY A 109 25.78 -11.29 35.17
N ALA A 110 26.39 -10.66 34.17
CA ALA A 110 26.88 -11.35 32.96
C ALA A 110 28.00 -12.38 33.23
N GLU A 111 28.86 -12.14 34.22
CA GLU A 111 30.10 -12.90 34.43
C GLU A 111 29.99 -13.98 35.52
N HIS A 112 28.97 -13.91 36.39
CA HIS A 112 28.86 -14.79 37.56
C HIS A 112 27.70 -15.77 37.42
N VAL A 113 27.97 -16.95 36.85
CA VAL A 113 26.97 -18.02 36.66
C VAL A 113 27.27 -19.22 37.55
N LEU A 114 26.37 -19.51 38.49
CA LEU A 114 26.36 -20.74 39.27
C LEU A 114 25.77 -21.86 38.41
N ARG A 115 26.61 -22.81 37.98
CA ARG A 115 26.20 -23.94 37.12
C ARG A 115 25.88 -25.19 37.93
N SER A 116 24.92 -25.98 37.44
CA SER A 116 24.59 -27.30 37.99
C SER A 116 24.69 -28.39 36.93
N LYS A 117 24.57 -29.66 37.34
CA LYS A 117 24.44 -30.81 36.41
C LYS A 117 22.98 -31.20 36.15
N GLN A 118 22.02 -30.43 36.65
CA GLN A 118 20.60 -30.74 36.49
C GLN A 118 20.15 -30.44 35.06
N PRO A 119 19.61 -31.42 34.32
CA PRO A 119 19.03 -31.17 33.00
C PRO A 119 17.68 -30.46 33.08
N LEU A 120 17.44 -29.55 32.14
CA LEU A 120 16.15 -28.98 31.78
C LEU A 120 15.75 -29.57 30.42
N ARG A 121 14.92 -30.62 30.43
CA ARG A 121 14.52 -31.32 29.21
C ARG A 121 13.35 -30.63 28.54
N ALA A 122 13.38 -30.53 27.21
CA ALA A 122 12.28 -30.01 26.41
C ALA A 122 10.97 -30.77 26.71
N GLY A 123 9.87 -30.03 26.81
CA GLY A 123 8.53 -30.56 27.09
C GLY A 123 8.31 -31.08 28.52
N VAL A 124 9.31 -31.03 29.41
CA VAL A 124 9.22 -31.55 30.78
C VAL A 124 9.28 -30.42 31.81
N TRP A 125 8.29 -30.38 32.71
CA TRP A 125 8.29 -29.47 33.85
C TRP A 125 9.42 -29.80 34.83
N THR A 126 10.23 -28.80 35.17
CA THR A 126 11.23 -28.86 36.23
C THR A 126 11.00 -27.73 37.21
N GLN A 127 10.82 -28.05 38.50
CA GLN A 127 10.76 -27.03 39.55
C GLN A 127 12.17 -26.51 39.80
N VAL A 128 12.34 -25.19 39.85
CA VAL A 128 13.62 -24.52 40.11
C VAL A 128 13.47 -23.49 41.23
N ALA A 129 14.48 -23.36 42.07
CA ALA A 129 14.54 -22.28 43.06
C ALA A 129 15.97 -21.82 43.31
N ALA A 130 16.18 -20.51 43.48
CA ALA A 130 17.45 -19.91 43.83
C ALA A 130 17.27 -19.06 45.09
N ILE A 131 18.07 -19.36 46.12
CA ILE A 131 17.89 -18.83 47.46
C ILE A 131 19.19 -18.15 47.91
N ALA A 132 19.11 -16.87 48.23
CA ALA A 132 20.19 -16.13 48.88
C ALA A 132 19.89 -16.00 50.38
N GLN A 133 20.85 -16.44 51.19
CA GLN A 133 20.84 -16.27 52.64
C GLN A 133 22.22 -15.78 53.10
N GLY A 134 22.31 -14.53 53.53
CA GLY A 134 23.56 -13.83 53.78
C GLY A 134 24.43 -13.81 52.53
N THR A 135 25.61 -14.42 52.61
CA THR A 135 26.56 -14.51 51.48
C THR A 135 26.40 -15.78 50.64
N ARG A 136 25.51 -16.70 51.02
CA ARG A 136 25.37 -18.02 50.37
C ARG A 136 24.21 -18.05 49.39
N LEU A 137 24.49 -18.46 48.16
CA LEU A 137 23.51 -18.76 47.12
C LEU A 137 23.35 -20.28 46.99
N SER A 138 22.11 -20.77 47.05
CA SER A 138 21.79 -22.19 46.84
C SER A 138 20.79 -22.34 45.69
N LEU A 139 21.09 -23.24 44.75
CA LEU A 139 20.26 -23.54 43.60
C LEU A 139 19.63 -24.92 43.77
N TYR A 140 18.32 -25.00 43.60
CA TYR A 140 17.51 -26.19 43.77
C TYR A 140 16.82 -26.56 42.46
N ALA A 141 16.62 -27.87 42.27
CA ALA A 141 15.73 -28.41 41.26
C ALA A 141 14.93 -29.59 41.81
N ASN A 142 13.63 -29.63 41.51
CA ASN A 142 12.70 -30.67 41.95
C ASN A 142 12.82 -30.96 43.46
N GLY A 143 12.89 -29.90 44.27
CA GLY A 143 12.96 -30.01 45.73
C GLY A 143 14.35 -30.33 46.29
N ARG A 144 15.38 -30.54 45.46
CA ARG A 144 16.73 -30.93 45.88
C ARG A 144 17.75 -29.87 45.54
N GLN A 145 18.70 -29.60 46.43
CA GLN A 145 19.82 -28.68 46.13
C GLN A 145 20.74 -29.33 45.08
N VAL A 146 21.01 -28.60 43.99
CA VAL A 146 21.81 -29.08 42.84
C VAL A 146 23.12 -28.31 42.66
N ALA A 147 23.23 -27.10 43.24
CA ALA A 147 24.47 -26.33 43.30
C ALA A 147 24.45 -25.33 44.47
N SER A 148 25.62 -24.80 44.84
CA SER A 148 25.75 -23.67 45.76
C SER A 148 26.98 -22.83 45.47
N GLY A 149 26.92 -21.53 45.77
CA GLY A 149 28.00 -20.58 45.59
C GLY A 149 27.81 -19.34 46.45
N ASN A 150 28.44 -18.23 46.07
CA ASN A 150 28.34 -16.95 46.78
C ASN A 150 27.31 -16.02 46.11
N VAL A 151 26.62 -15.22 46.92
CA VAL A 151 25.74 -14.14 46.46
C VAL A 151 26.60 -12.96 46.00
N GLN A 152 26.27 -12.36 44.85
CA GLN A 152 26.82 -11.06 44.47
C GLN A 152 26.00 -9.97 45.15
N GLN A 153 26.63 -9.24 46.07
CA GLN A 153 25.95 -8.20 46.85
C GLN A 153 25.78 -6.92 46.02
N THR A 154 24.87 -6.97 45.06
CA THR A 154 24.58 -5.87 44.14
C THR A 154 23.08 -5.62 44.14
N ALA A 155 22.70 -4.34 44.24
CA ALA A 155 21.32 -3.93 44.09
C ALA A 155 20.88 -4.13 42.64
N VAL A 156 19.62 -4.49 42.44
CA VAL A 156 19.07 -4.80 41.11
C VAL A 156 17.90 -3.88 40.77
N ALA A 157 17.69 -3.62 39.49
CA ALA A 157 16.58 -2.80 39.02
C ALA A 157 15.22 -3.40 39.45
N PRO A 158 14.20 -2.57 39.71
CA PRO A 158 12.88 -3.01 40.15
C PRO A 158 12.06 -3.57 38.98
N THR A 159 12.51 -4.67 38.37
CA THR A 159 11.85 -5.24 37.18
C THR A 159 12.02 -6.76 37.16
N LEU A 160 10.94 -7.49 36.96
CA LEU A 160 10.97 -8.91 36.62
C LEU A 160 11.03 -9.05 35.10
N VAL A 161 11.85 -9.96 34.60
CA VAL A 161 11.98 -10.20 33.15
C VAL A 161 11.91 -11.70 32.87
N PHE A 162 11.12 -12.07 31.86
CA PHE A 162 10.88 -13.43 31.38
C PHE A 162 11.34 -13.51 29.94
N GLY A 163 12.28 -14.42 29.64
CA GLY A 163 12.91 -14.56 28.32
C GLY A 163 13.45 -13.23 27.80
N PRO A 164 14.43 -12.58 28.45
CA PRO A 164 14.92 -11.28 27.99
C PRO A 164 15.48 -11.40 26.55
N ARG A 165 15.12 -10.49 25.65
CA ARG A 165 15.73 -10.46 24.30
C ARG A 165 17.07 -9.76 24.28
N GLN A 166 17.17 -8.67 25.02
CA GLN A 166 18.42 -7.95 25.24
C GLN A 166 19.17 -8.66 26.36
N GLN A 167 20.19 -9.42 25.98
CA GLN A 167 21.03 -10.18 26.91
C GLN A 167 22.51 -9.78 26.70
N PRO A 168 23.41 -10.08 27.66
CA PRO A 168 24.84 -9.95 27.46
C PRO A 168 25.31 -10.85 26.32
N ALA A 169 26.39 -10.46 25.63
CA ALA A 169 26.91 -11.18 24.46
C ALA A 169 27.24 -12.67 24.72
N ALA A 170 27.48 -13.04 25.99
CA ALA A 170 27.71 -14.43 26.40
C ALA A 170 26.47 -15.33 26.29
N TYR A 171 25.26 -14.77 26.21
CA TYR A 171 24.01 -15.51 26.07
C TYR A 171 23.52 -15.46 24.63
N THR A 172 23.81 -16.51 23.90
CA THR A 172 23.67 -16.55 22.44
C THR A 172 22.28 -17.00 21.97
N GLN A 173 21.39 -17.38 22.88
CA GLN A 173 20.04 -17.85 22.57
C GLN A 173 18.96 -17.14 23.38
N HIS A 174 17.76 -17.06 22.79
CA HIS A 174 16.55 -16.61 23.46
C HIS A 174 15.78 -17.82 24.01
N PHE A 175 15.31 -17.74 25.24
CA PHE A 175 14.55 -18.83 25.85
C PHE A 175 13.18 -19.00 25.17
N GLY A 176 12.79 -20.25 24.90
CA GLY A 176 11.46 -20.63 24.46
C GLY A 176 10.88 -21.70 25.38
N GLY A 177 9.66 -21.50 25.88
CA GLY A 177 9.00 -22.41 26.79
C GLY A 177 7.99 -21.74 27.72
N GLU A 178 7.51 -22.52 28.67
CA GLU A 178 6.52 -22.13 29.66
C GLU A 178 7.20 -21.97 31.04
N ILE A 179 6.84 -20.91 31.75
CA ILE A 179 7.31 -20.59 33.10
C ILE A 179 6.07 -20.43 33.96
N ALA A 180 5.89 -21.28 34.96
CA ALA A 180 4.69 -21.29 35.79
C ALA A 180 5.02 -20.99 37.26
N GLY A 181 4.15 -20.25 37.93
CA GLY A 181 4.26 -19.91 39.34
C GLY A 181 5.54 -19.15 39.69
N PHE A 182 6.07 -18.32 38.79
CA PHE A 182 7.28 -17.55 39.08
C PHE A 182 7.01 -16.55 40.21
N THR A 183 7.75 -16.68 41.30
CA THR A 183 7.66 -15.78 42.46
C THR A 183 9.05 -15.31 42.84
N ALA A 184 9.19 -13.99 42.98
CA ALA A 184 10.27 -13.36 43.69
C ALA A 184 9.77 -12.96 45.09
N GLN A 185 10.55 -13.21 46.13
CA GLN A 185 10.18 -12.79 47.48
C GLN A 185 11.40 -12.40 48.32
N ALA A 186 11.17 -11.52 49.29
CA ALA A 186 12.15 -11.22 50.31
C ALA A 186 12.28 -12.39 51.29
N GLY A 187 13.49 -12.62 51.79
CA GLY A 187 13.82 -13.72 52.70
C GLY A 187 14.13 -15.03 51.99
N ALA A 188 14.89 -15.88 52.69
CA ALA A 188 15.26 -17.21 52.25
C ALA A 188 14.17 -18.25 52.55
N LEU A 189 13.72 -19.00 51.54
CA LEU A 189 12.85 -20.15 51.73
C LEU A 189 13.62 -21.33 52.34
N ASP A 190 12.96 -22.07 53.23
CA ASP A 190 13.50 -23.33 53.76
C ASP A 190 13.33 -24.50 52.77
N ALA A 191 14.14 -25.55 52.98
CA ALA A 191 14.14 -26.73 52.12
C ALA A 191 12.78 -27.47 52.12
N ALA A 192 12.04 -27.44 53.23
CA ALA A 192 10.73 -28.07 53.34
C ALA A 192 9.69 -27.38 52.43
N THR A 193 9.72 -26.05 52.39
CA THR A 193 8.87 -25.25 51.50
C THR A 193 9.24 -25.51 50.04
N ILE A 194 10.52 -25.57 49.71
CA ILE A 194 10.99 -25.87 48.34
C ILE A 194 10.56 -27.28 47.90
N ALA A 195 10.68 -28.28 48.78
CA ALA A 195 10.21 -29.63 48.51
C ALA A 195 8.68 -29.70 48.28
N ARG A 196 7.90 -28.92 49.04
CA ARG A 196 6.45 -28.80 48.84
C ARG A 196 6.10 -28.16 47.50
N LEU A 197 6.81 -27.10 47.10
CA LEU A 197 6.62 -26.47 45.78
C LEU A 197 6.90 -27.45 44.64
N ALA A 198 7.91 -28.31 44.78
CA ALA A 198 8.22 -29.36 43.81
C ALA A 198 7.17 -30.48 43.72
N GLY A 199 6.31 -30.64 44.73
CA GLY A 199 5.20 -31.59 44.71
C GLY A 199 3.96 -31.12 43.94
N GLN A 200 3.91 -29.86 43.50
CA GLN A 200 2.77 -29.23 42.85
C GLN A 200 3.07 -28.96 41.37
N THR A 201 3.15 -30.03 40.57
CA THR A 201 3.43 -29.88 39.12
C THR A 201 2.32 -29.08 38.43
N PRO A 202 2.66 -28.08 37.60
CA PRO A 202 1.70 -27.32 36.83
C PRO A 202 0.85 -28.19 35.90
N ASP A 203 -0.45 -27.92 35.84
CA ASP A 203 -1.34 -28.45 34.82
C ASP A 203 -1.66 -27.35 33.79
N PRO A 204 -1.10 -27.41 32.58
CA PRO A 204 -1.36 -26.41 31.55
C PRO A 204 -2.84 -26.28 31.16
N ALA A 205 -3.67 -27.30 31.39
CA ALA A 205 -5.10 -27.24 31.13
C ALA A 205 -5.86 -26.41 32.18
N LEU A 206 -5.30 -26.24 33.37
CA LEU A 206 -5.87 -25.47 34.48
C LEU A 206 -5.19 -24.10 34.66
N GLN A 207 -4.11 -23.84 33.94
CA GLN A 207 -3.34 -22.59 34.02
C GLN A 207 -3.62 -21.66 32.86
N ARG A 208 -3.56 -20.37 33.13
CA ARG A 208 -3.65 -19.31 32.12
C ARG A 208 -2.31 -18.59 32.02
N PHE A 209 -1.58 -18.89 30.96
CA PHE A 209 -0.32 -18.23 30.65
C PHE A 209 -0.56 -16.85 30.02
N GLU A 210 0.27 -15.87 30.40
CA GLU A 210 0.46 -14.64 29.66
C GLU A 210 1.51 -14.87 28.57
N ASP A 211 1.13 -14.68 27.31
CA ASP A 211 2.07 -14.78 26.20
C ASP A 211 2.96 -13.53 26.14
N ALA A 212 4.28 -13.71 26.21
CA ALA A 212 5.25 -12.63 25.98
C ALA A 212 5.15 -12.07 24.54
N SER A 213 4.67 -12.90 23.60
CA SER A 213 4.32 -12.52 22.23
C SER A 213 2.82 -12.76 22.02
N PRO A 214 1.96 -11.81 22.41
CA PRO A 214 0.51 -12.01 22.32
C PRO A 214 0.08 -12.15 20.86
N GLY A 215 -1.04 -12.86 20.66
CA GLY A 215 -1.71 -12.90 19.37
C GLY A 215 -2.21 -11.51 18.93
N TRP A 216 -2.48 -11.33 17.64
CA TRP A 216 -3.06 -10.10 17.13
C TRP A 216 -4.42 -9.82 17.79
N ARG A 217 -4.61 -8.60 18.27
CA ARG A 217 -5.83 -8.23 18.98
C ARG A 217 -6.92 -7.84 17.99
N VAL A 218 -8.15 -8.19 18.31
CA VAL A 218 -9.32 -7.69 17.56
C VAL A 218 -9.51 -6.19 17.79
N GLN A 219 -10.24 -5.55 16.90
CA GLN A 219 -10.61 -4.15 17.03
C GLN A 219 -11.45 -3.91 18.29
N VAL A 220 -11.13 -2.83 19.03
CA VAL A 220 -11.83 -2.42 20.26
C VAL A 220 -12.28 -0.95 20.25
N LYS A 221 -12.00 -0.21 19.18
CA LYS A 221 -12.36 1.21 18.99
C LYS A 221 -12.84 1.46 17.57
N GLN A 222 -13.74 2.44 17.41
CA GLN A 222 -14.34 2.85 16.14
C GLN A 222 -14.67 4.35 16.16
N MET A 223 -14.63 4.99 14.99
CA MET A 223 -14.93 6.40 14.72
C MET A 223 -15.98 6.45 13.61
N ALA A 224 -17.05 7.23 13.84
CA ALA A 224 -18.27 7.25 13.02
C ALA A 224 -18.31 8.43 12.02
N GLY A 225 -17.18 9.08 11.77
CA GLY A 225 -17.10 10.35 11.05
C GLY A 225 -17.76 11.49 11.84
N GLN A 226 -18.23 12.48 11.09
CA GLN A 226 -19.01 13.60 11.64
C GLN A 226 -20.39 13.13 12.10
N LEU A 227 -20.73 13.40 13.37
CA LEU A 227 -22.05 13.07 13.95
C LEU A 227 -23.08 14.21 13.82
N ALA A 228 -22.62 15.40 13.47
CA ALA A 228 -23.44 16.57 13.24
C ALA A 228 -22.83 17.42 12.12
N PRO A 229 -23.61 18.28 11.44
CA PRO A 229 -23.07 19.21 10.46
C PRO A 229 -21.98 20.11 11.06
N GLN A 230 -20.92 20.33 10.29
CA GLN A 230 -19.82 21.22 10.66
C GLN A 230 -20.32 22.65 10.94
N ALA A 231 -19.74 23.30 11.95
CA ALA A 231 -20.09 24.67 12.29
C ALA A 231 -19.75 25.63 11.13
N ALA A 232 -20.72 26.47 10.72
CA ALA A 232 -20.57 27.37 9.58
C ALA A 232 -19.35 28.31 9.66
N ALA A 233 -18.94 28.69 10.88
CA ALA A 233 -17.76 29.53 11.10
C ALA A 233 -16.44 28.85 10.71
N THR A 234 -16.42 27.52 10.58
CA THR A 234 -15.23 26.72 10.28
C THR A 234 -15.21 26.22 8.82
N LEU A 235 -16.25 26.49 8.04
CA LEU A 235 -16.30 26.12 6.62
C LEU A 235 -15.27 26.94 5.82
N PRO A 236 -14.64 26.35 4.79
CA PRO A 236 -13.66 27.04 3.97
C PRO A 236 -14.28 28.20 3.21
N ARG A 237 -13.50 29.28 3.04
CA ARG A 237 -13.92 30.48 2.31
C ARG A 237 -12.98 30.78 1.16
N SER A 238 -13.58 31.13 0.03
CA SER A 238 -12.89 31.67 -1.14
C SER A 238 -13.26 33.15 -1.25
N ALA A 239 -12.31 33.95 -1.72
CA ALA A 239 -12.56 35.35 -2.06
C ALA A 239 -13.11 35.52 -3.50
N ALA A 240 -13.36 34.42 -4.22
CA ALA A 240 -14.06 34.40 -5.50
C ALA A 240 -15.47 33.79 -5.37
N PRO A 241 -16.46 34.27 -6.16
CA PRO A 241 -17.73 33.56 -6.30
C PRO A 241 -17.55 32.29 -7.15
N PHE A 242 -18.49 31.34 -7.02
CA PHE A 242 -18.51 30.18 -7.89
C PHE A 242 -18.76 30.59 -9.36
N PRO A 243 -17.98 30.06 -10.32
CA PRO A 243 -18.19 30.32 -11.73
C PRO A 243 -19.48 29.66 -12.24
N ALA A 244 -19.95 30.11 -13.41
CA ALA A 244 -21.06 29.46 -14.08
C ALA A 244 -20.66 28.03 -14.53
N PRO A 245 -21.52 27.01 -14.35
CA PRO A 245 -21.28 25.68 -14.87
C PRO A 245 -21.11 25.65 -16.39
N VAL A 246 -20.24 24.78 -16.90
CA VAL A 246 -20.00 24.60 -18.34
C VAL A 246 -20.35 23.17 -18.74
N ALA A 247 -21.31 23.02 -19.65
CA ALA A 247 -21.70 21.72 -20.16
C ALA A 247 -20.70 21.21 -21.22
N ARG A 248 -20.38 19.92 -21.14
CA ARG A 248 -19.63 19.20 -22.18
C ARG A 248 -20.55 18.69 -23.28
N PRO A 249 -20.07 18.64 -24.54
CA PRO A 249 -20.80 18.03 -25.64
C PRO A 249 -21.26 16.61 -25.30
N VAL A 250 -22.45 16.26 -25.77
CA VAL A 250 -23.01 14.92 -25.61
C VAL A 250 -22.49 14.05 -26.75
N SER A 251 -22.02 12.83 -26.43
CA SER A 251 -21.61 11.86 -27.45
C SER A 251 -22.81 11.43 -28.29
N GLU A 252 -22.64 11.41 -29.61
CA GLU A 252 -23.63 10.91 -30.58
C GLU A 252 -23.50 9.39 -30.82
N ALA A 253 -22.65 8.70 -30.05
CA ALA A 253 -22.43 7.27 -30.22
C ALA A 253 -23.74 6.47 -30.04
N PRO A 254 -23.96 5.40 -30.85
CA PRO A 254 -25.19 4.62 -30.78
C PRO A 254 -25.34 3.94 -29.42
N ALA A 255 -26.60 3.69 -29.04
CA ALA A 255 -26.94 3.05 -27.77
C ALA A 255 -26.37 1.62 -27.65
N LEU A 256 -26.16 0.92 -28.76
CA LEU A 256 -25.57 -0.41 -28.76
C LEU A 256 -24.33 -0.42 -29.66
N GLN A 257 -23.16 -0.72 -29.10
CA GLN A 257 -21.89 -0.73 -29.80
C GLN A 257 -21.24 -2.11 -29.67
N PRO A 258 -20.83 -2.77 -30.78
CA PRO A 258 -20.18 -4.08 -30.69
C PRO A 258 -18.85 -3.97 -29.94
N LEU A 259 -18.61 -4.88 -29.00
CA LEU A 259 -17.32 -5.07 -28.33
C LEU A 259 -16.58 -6.23 -29.00
N ASP A 260 -17.28 -7.32 -29.27
CA ASP A 260 -16.79 -8.49 -29.99
C ASP A 260 -17.97 -9.21 -30.71
N ALA A 261 -17.78 -10.49 -31.08
CA ALA A 261 -18.78 -11.28 -31.79
C ALA A 261 -20.03 -11.66 -30.95
N ALA A 262 -19.91 -11.67 -29.61
CA ALA A 262 -20.94 -12.11 -28.67
C ALA A 262 -21.36 -11.01 -27.68
N ALA A 263 -20.66 -9.88 -27.63
CA ALA A 263 -20.91 -8.81 -26.67
C ALA A 263 -21.06 -7.41 -27.31
N TRP A 264 -21.95 -6.61 -26.74
CA TRP A 264 -22.17 -5.21 -27.08
C TRP A 264 -22.15 -4.34 -25.83
N ARG A 265 -21.51 -3.17 -25.89
CA ARG A 265 -21.65 -2.11 -24.88
C ARG A 265 -23.00 -1.41 -25.06
N LEU A 266 -23.75 -1.28 -23.96
CA LEU A 266 -24.98 -0.52 -23.87
C LEU A 266 -24.67 0.90 -23.36
N GLY A 267 -24.85 1.89 -24.23
CA GLY A 267 -24.62 3.32 -24.00
C GLY A 267 -25.90 4.16 -24.10
N ALA A 268 -25.76 5.42 -24.53
CA ALA A 268 -26.85 6.42 -24.67
C ALA A 268 -27.77 6.54 -23.44
N TRP A 269 -27.18 6.45 -22.25
CA TRP A 269 -27.88 6.53 -20.99
C TRP A 269 -28.42 7.93 -20.72
N GLN A 270 -29.56 8.00 -20.05
CA GLN A 270 -30.14 9.21 -19.51
C GLN A 270 -30.24 9.09 -17.99
N LEU A 271 -30.04 10.20 -17.27
CA LEU A 271 -30.11 10.30 -15.81
C LEU A 271 -31.24 11.23 -15.39
N ALA A 272 -31.97 10.83 -14.35
CA ALA A 272 -32.90 11.68 -13.62
C ALA A 272 -32.88 11.35 -12.12
N ALA A 273 -33.08 12.36 -11.28
CA ALA A 273 -33.29 12.15 -9.84
C ALA A 273 -34.66 11.51 -9.59
N ALA A 274 -34.75 10.49 -8.75
CA ALA A 274 -36.02 9.81 -8.47
C ALA A 274 -37.12 10.77 -7.96
N PRO A 275 -36.83 11.73 -7.06
CA PRO A 275 -37.83 12.72 -6.64
C PRO A 275 -38.41 13.57 -7.79
N GLU A 276 -37.65 13.79 -8.88
CA GLU A 276 -38.11 14.57 -10.05
C GLU A 276 -39.11 13.79 -10.92
N LEU A 277 -39.13 12.45 -10.80
CA LEU A 277 -40.01 11.57 -11.58
C LEU A 277 -41.32 11.22 -10.85
N GLY A 278 -41.53 11.75 -9.63
CA GLY A 278 -42.74 11.54 -8.85
C GLY A 278 -42.98 10.05 -8.53
N GLN A 279 -44.17 9.55 -8.87
CA GLN A 279 -44.60 8.17 -8.59
C GLN A 279 -44.28 7.18 -9.73
N ALA A 280 -43.47 7.57 -10.72
CA ALA A 280 -43.10 6.67 -11.81
C ALA A 280 -42.29 5.47 -11.28
N SER A 281 -42.77 4.25 -11.54
CA SER A 281 -42.11 3.01 -11.16
C SER A 281 -41.15 2.53 -12.26
N GLY A 282 -40.21 1.64 -11.91
CA GLY A 282 -39.33 0.99 -12.89
C GLY A 282 -40.10 0.27 -14.00
N ALA A 283 -41.27 -0.30 -13.67
CA ALA A 283 -42.17 -0.92 -14.65
C ALA A 283 -42.69 0.08 -15.70
N THR A 284 -42.90 1.34 -15.32
CA THR A 284 -43.33 2.39 -16.25
C THR A 284 -42.14 2.99 -16.99
N LEU A 285 -41.04 3.27 -16.29
CA LEU A 285 -39.86 3.94 -16.84
C LEU A 285 -39.11 3.09 -17.89
N SER A 286 -39.17 1.77 -17.75
CA SER A 286 -38.57 0.82 -18.70
C SER A 286 -39.48 0.47 -19.88
N ARG A 287 -40.58 1.20 -20.15
CA ARG A 287 -41.38 0.99 -21.36
C ARG A 287 -40.97 1.92 -22.50
N SER A 288 -41.18 1.45 -23.73
CA SER A 288 -40.95 2.22 -24.96
C SER A 288 -42.00 3.32 -25.19
N ASP A 289 -43.20 3.15 -24.63
CA ASP A 289 -44.33 4.09 -24.73
C ASP A 289 -44.34 5.15 -23.61
N TYR A 290 -43.37 5.10 -22.69
CA TYR A 290 -43.19 6.13 -21.68
C TYR A 290 -42.81 7.44 -22.36
N ALA A 291 -43.80 8.34 -22.47
CA ALA A 291 -43.57 9.72 -22.80
C ALA A 291 -42.82 10.36 -21.62
N ALA A 292 -41.50 10.44 -21.71
CA ALA A 292 -40.73 11.32 -20.86
C ALA A 292 -41.36 12.72 -21.00
N GLY A 293 -42.07 13.17 -19.96
CA GLY A 293 -42.73 14.48 -19.99
C GLY A 293 -41.74 15.61 -20.24
N LYS A 294 -42.20 16.87 -20.22
CA LYS A 294 -41.35 18.07 -20.40
C LYS A 294 -40.32 18.32 -19.26
N THR A 295 -39.81 17.30 -18.56
CA THR A 295 -38.82 17.43 -17.48
C THR A 295 -37.61 16.47 -17.57
N ARG A 296 -36.43 17.11 -17.46
CA ARG A 296 -35.20 16.83 -16.69
C ARG A 296 -34.39 15.53 -16.87
N TRP A 297 -34.72 14.64 -17.80
CA TRP A 297 -33.74 13.63 -18.22
C TRP A 297 -32.51 14.30 -18.83
N ARG A 298 -31.32 13.92 -18.38
CA ARG A 298 -30.03 14.45 -18.84
C ARG A 298 -29.22 13.33 -19.48
N ALA A 299 -28.47 13.60 -20.54
CA ALA A 299 -27.55 12.60 -21.09
C ALA A 299 -26.51 12.22 -20.02
N ALA A 300 -26.43 10.93 -19.69
CA ALA A 300 -25.58 10.40 -18.64
C ALA A 300 -24.22 9.97 -19.17
N THR A 301 -23.19 10.20 -18.37
CA THR A 301 -21.84 9.67 -18.60
C THR A 301 -21.76 8.29 -17.94
N VAL A 302 -21.67 7.25 -18.76
CA VAL A 302 -21.52 5.84 -18.35
C VAL A 302 -20.43 5.22 -19.23
N PRO A 303 -19.34 4.66 -18.65
CA PRO A 303 -19.03 4.57 -17.22
C PRO A 303 -18.91 5.94 -16.54
N GLY A 304 -19.50 6.08 -15.34
CA GLY A 304 -19.42 7.31 -14.57
C GLY A 304 -20.44 7.40 -13.43
N THR A 305 -20.24 8.40 -12.57
CA THR A 305 -21.12 8.64 -11.42
C THR A 305 -22.21 9.66 -11.71
N VAL A 306 -23.14 9.81 -10.77
CA VAL A 306 -24.15 10.87 -10.77
C VAL A 306 -23.48 12.25 -10.86
N LEU A 307 -22.49 12.51 -10.00
CA LEU A 307 -21.75 13.77 -9.97
C LEU A 307 -21.06 14.05 -11.30
N THR A 308 -20.37 13.06 -11.88
CA THR A 308 -19.74 13.18 -13.20
C THR A 308 -20.73 13.61 -14.27
N THR A 309 -21.91 12.96 -14.30
CA THR A 309 -22.98 13.33 -15.24
C THR A 309 -23.45 14.77 -15.01
N LEU A 310 -23.70 15.18 -13.76
CA LEU A 310 -24.27 16.51 -13.49
C LEU A 310 -23.27 17.64 -13.79
N VAL A 311 -21.98 17.42 -13.55
CA VAL A 311 -20.91 18.35 -13.96
C VAL A 311 -20.81 18.40 -15.49
N ASP A 312 -20.74 17.26 -16.16
CA ASP A 312 -20.64 17.19 -17.63
C ASP A 312 -21.87 17.82 -18.34
N ARG A 313 -23.02 17.90 -17.67
CA ARG A 313 -24.24 18.53 -18.20
C ARG A 313 -24.43 19.98 -17.77
N GLY A 314 -23.43 20.59 -17.14
CA GLY A 314 -23.45 22.00 -16.74
C GLY A 314 -24.49 22.29 -15.66
N VAL A 315 -24.78 21.32 -14.76
CA VAL A 315 -25.63 21.55 -13.58
C VAL A 315 -24.82 22.16 -12.45
N TYR A 316 -23.58 21.69 -12.27
CA TYR A 316 -22.65 22.17 -11.25
C TYR A 316 -21.32 22.60 -11.88
N PRO A 317 -20.62 23.59 -11.28
CA PRO A 317 -19.26 23.93 -11.70
C PRO A 317 -18.31 22.75 -11.44
N ASP A 318 -17.16 22.72 -12.13
CA ASP A 318 -16.19 21.62 -11.95
C ASP A 318 -15.65 21.63 -10.51
N PRO A 319 -15.91 20.58 -9.71
CA PRO A 319 -15.53 20.53 -8.30
C PRO A 319 -14.01 20.40 -8.10
N ASP A 320 -13.25 20.12 -9.17
CA ASP A 320 -11.79 20.07 -9.17
C ASP A 320 -11.15 21.48 -8.96
N ILE A 321 -11.94 22.56 -9.08
CA ILE A 321 -11.47 23.96 -9.10
C ILE A 321 -11.85 24.72 -7.83
N GLY A 322 -10.87 25.23 -7.11
CA GLY A 322 -11.03 26.04 -5.90
C GLY A 322 -11.99 25.39 -4.90
N LEU A 323 -12.99 26.15 -4.45
CA LEU A 323 -14.03 25.64 -3.56
C LEU A 323 -15.32 25.21 -4.27
N ASN A 324 -15.30 24.95 -5.58
CA ASN A 324 -16.52 24.65 -6.34
C ASN A 324 -17.30 23.43 -5.81
N ASN A 325 -16.62 22.48 -5.16
CA ASN A 325 -17.29 21.35 -4.49
C ASN A 325 -18.29 21.80 -3.41
N MET A 326 -18.12 23.00 -2.84
CA MET A 326 -19.05 23.63 -1.88
C MET A 326 -20.36 24.13 -2.52
N ALA A 327 -20.41 24.26 -3.86
CA ALA A 327 -21.63 24.64 -4.58
C ALA A 327 -22.59 23.45 -4.80
N ILE A 328 -22.15 22.23 -4.45
CA ILE A 328 -22.83 20.98 -4.80
C ILE A 328 -23.47 20.40 -3.53
N PRO A 329 -24.78 20.08 -3.54
CA PRO A 329 -25.48 19.68 -2.32
C PRO A 329 -25.22 18.22 -1.93
N GLU A 330 -25.16 17.96 -0.62
CA GLU A 330 -25.08 16.60 -0.05
C GLU A 330 -26.33 15.75 -0.32
N SER A 331 -27.42 16.31 -0.88
CA SER A 331 -28.60 15.52 -1.25
C SER A 331 -28.31 14.48 -2.34
N LEU A 332 -27.23 14.65 -3.12
CA LEU A 332 -26.83 13.73 -4.18
C LEU A 332 -26.60 12.30 -3.66
N SER A 333 -26.04 12.16 -2.46
CA SER A 333 -25.79 10.87 -1.79
C SER A 333 -26.96 10.36 -0.93
N ARG A 334 -28.09 11.08 -0.89
CA ARG A 334 -29.24 10.79 0.00
C ARG A 334 -30.55 10.55 -0.75
N GLN A 335 -30.47 10.31 -2.05
CA GLN A 335 -31.63 10.07 -2.90
C GLN A 335 -31.31 9.04 -3.98
N ASP A 336 -32.34 8.39 -4.48
CA ASP A 336 -32.19 7.47 -5.60
C ASP A 336 -32.10 8.19 -6.94
N TRP A 337 -31.48 7.51 -7.90
CA TRP A 337 -31.26 7.98 -9.25
C TRP A 337 -31.76 6.95 -10.26
N TRP A 338 -32.37 7.42 -11.34
CA TRP A 338 -32.81 6.58 -12.44
C TRP A 338 -31.92 6.78 -13.65
N TYR A 339 -31.36 5.67 -14.12
CA TYR A 339 -30.70 5.57 -15.42
C TYR A 339 -31.66 4.91 -16.40
N ARG A 340 -31.70 5.40 -17.64
CA ARG A 340 -32.53 4.84 -18.71
C ARG A 340 -31.78 4.83 -20.03
N SER A 341 -31.79 3.70 -20.74
CA SER A 341 -31.26 3.58 -22.10
C SER A 341 -32.27 2.86 -22.99
N SER A 342 -32.20 3.13 -24.29
CA SER A 342 -33.06 2.50 -25.29
C SER A 342 -32.28 2.20 -26.56
N PHE A 343 -32.47 0.99 -27.07
CA PHE A 343 -31.78 0.48 -28.25
C PHE A 343 -32.70 -0.44 -29.04
N ASP A 344 -32.41 -0.62 -30.33
CA ASP A 344 -33.05 -1.64 -31.16
C ASP A 344 -32.24 -2.94 -31.09
N LEU A 345 -32.93 -4.07 -30.88
CA LEU A 345 -32.29 -5.38 -30.83
C LEU A 345 -31.84 -5.78 -32.25
N PRO A 346 -30.53 -6.03 -32.47
CA PRO A 346 -30.06 -6.47 -33.78
C PRO A 346 -30.69 -7.81 -34.18
N ALA A 347 -31.08 -7.95 -35.45
CA ALA A 347 -31.75 -9.15 -35.95
C ALA A 347 -30.91 -10.43 -35.74
N ALA A 348 -29.58 -10.33 -35.80
CA ALA A 348 -28.65 -11.44 -35.58
C ALA A 348 -28.71 -12.03 -34.15
N LEU A 349 -29.27 -11.30 -33.17
CA LEU A 349 -29.38 -11.75 -31.78
C LEU A 349 -30.71 -12.45 -31.48
N GLN A 350 -31.63 -12.47 -32.43
CA GLN A 350 -32.92 -13.13 -32.24
C GLN A 350 -32.74 -14.64 -32.06
N GLY A 351 -33.40 -15.20 -31.05
CA GLY A 351 -33.30 -16.62 -30.72
C GLY A 351 -32.01 -17.04 -29.99
N LYS A 352 -31.06 -16.11 -29.78
CA LYS A 352 -29.94 -16.33 -28.86
C LYS A 352 -30.40 -16.15 -27.42
N ARG A 353 -29.61 -16.67 -26.49
CA ARG A 353 -29.73 -16.32 -25.08
C ARG A 353 -29.07 -14.98 -24.83
N LEU A 354 -29.75 -14.07 -24.15
CA LEU A 354 -29.34 -12.69 -23.95
C LEU A 354 -29.19 -12.41 -22.45
N GLU A 355 -28.02 -11.93 -22.03
CA GLU A 355 -27.70 -11.55 -20.65
C GLU A 355 -27.30 -10.06 -20.60
N LEU A 356 -27.87 -9.30 -19.68
CA LEU A 356 -27.34 -7.99 -19.31
C LEU A 356 -26.29 -8.16 -18.21
N LEU A 357 -25.09 -7.66 -18.49
CA LEU A 357 -23.95 -7.64 -17.58
C LEU A 357 -23.67 -6.21 -17.12
N PHE A 358 -23.83 -5.94 -15.83
CA PHE A 358 -23.45 -4.69 -15.19
C PHE A 358 -22.11 -4.89 -14.50
N ASN A 359 -21.05 -4.26 -15.01
CA ASN A 359 -19.70 -4.49 -14.49
C ASN A 359 -19.42 -3.83 -13.13
N GLY A 360 -20.23 -2.84 -12.74
CA GLY A 360 -20.21 -2.25 -11.41
C GLY A 360 -21.27 -1.17 -11.25
N ILE A 361 -22.02 -1.25 -10.15
CA ILE A 361 -23.03 -0.26 -9.73
C ILE A 361 -22.68 0.13 -8.31
N ASN A 362 -22.49 1.42 -8.05
CA ASN A 362 -22.37 1.91 -6.70
C ASN A 362 -23.69 2.60 -6.29
N TYR A 363 -24.45 2.14 -5.31
CA TYR A 363 -24.17 1.00 -4.44
C TYR A 363 -25.18 -0.15 -4.57
N ALA A 364 -26.48 0.14 -4.68
CA ALA A 364 -27.52 -0.84 -4.95
C ALA A 364 -28.24 -0.53 -6.27
N GLY A 365 -28.57 -1.58 -7.04
CA GLY A 365 -29.22 -1.46 -8.34
C GLY A 365 -30.51 -2.28 -8.42
N GLU A 366 -31.60 -1.69 -8.91
CA GLU A 366 -32.79 -2.43 -9.38
C GLU A 366 -32.89 -2.35 -10.90
N ILE A 367 -32.87 -3.50 -11.58
CA ILE A 367 -32.76 -3.57 -13.04
C ILE A 367 -34.12 -3.92 -13.64
N TRP A 368 -34.59 -3.10 -14.58
CA TRP A 368 -35.88 -3.23 -15.25
C TRP A 368 -35.70 -3.24 -16.77
N VAL A 369 -36.38 -4.17 -17.45
CA VAL A 369 -36.38 -4.31 -18.91
C VAL A 369 -37.81 -4.42 -19.40
N ASN A 370 -38.21 -3.52 -20.31
CA ASN A 370 -39.54 -3.54 -20.94
C ASN A 370 -40.72 -3.72 -19.97
N GLY A 371 -40.64 -3.08 -18.80
CA GLY A 371 -41.67 -3.12 -17.76
C GLY A 371 -41.53 -4.22 -16.71
N THR A 372 -40.53 -5.09 -16.82
CA THR A 372 -40.30 -6.21 -15.89
C THR A 372 -39.02 -6.02 -15.09
N GLN A 373 -39.07 -6.20 -13.76
CA GLN A 373 -37.86 -6.26 -12.95
C GLN A 373 -37.15 -7.59 -13.17
N VAL A 374 -35.90 -7.55 -13.63
CA VAL A 374 -35.11 -8.75 -13.95
C VAL A 374 -34.14 -9.12 -12.83
N GLY A 375 -33.86 -8.20 -11.92
CA GLY A 375 -33.08 -8.50 -10.72
C GLY A 375 -32.59 -7.28 -9.95
N ARG A 376 -31.72 -7.56 -8.98
CA ARG A 376 -31.08 -6.59 -8.09
C ARG A 376 -29.59 -6.91 -7.92
N THR A 377 -28.78 -5.90 -7.65
CA THR A 377 -27.38 -6.05 -7.22
C THR A 377 -27.06 -5.10 -6.07
N ARG A 378 -26.01 -5.41 -5.30
CA ARG A 378 -25.53 -4.59 -4.18
C ARG A 378 -24.01 -4.76 -4.01
N GLY A 379 -23.34 -3.67 -3.65
CA GLY A 379 -21.88 -3.61 -3.54
C GLY A 379 -21.27 -3.09 -4.84
N ALA A 380 -20.26 -2.23 -4.71
CA ALA A 380 -19.69 -1.51 -5.84
C ALA A 380 -18.95 -2.43 -6.83
N PHE A 381 -18.50 -3.60 -6.39
CA PHE A 381 -17.44 -4.37 -7.07
C PHE A 381 -17.91 -5.70 -7.69
N ALA A 382 -19.06 -6.22 -7.27
CA ALA A 382 -19.66 -7.41 -7.85
C ALA A 382 -20.34 -7.12 -9.20
N ARG A 383 -20.16 -8.03 -10.17
CA ARG A 383 -20.86 -7.96 -11.45
C ARG A 383 -22.32 -8.41 -11.30
N GLY A 384 -23.26 -7.63 -11.82
CA GLY A 384 -24.66 -8.04 -11.93
C GLY A 384 -24.91 -8.75 -13.27
N ARG A 385 -25.42 -9.98 -13.25
CA ARG A 385 -25.72 -10.79 -14.45
C ARG A 385 -27.20 -11.16 -14.49
N PHE A 386 -27.91 -10.77 -15.54
CA PHE A 386 -29.36 -10.97 -15.64
C PHE A 386 -29.75 -11.54 -17.01
N ASP A 387 -30.36 -12.72 -17.04
CA ASP A 387 -30.95 -13.27 -18.27
C ASP A 387 -32.19 -12.44 -18.65
N VAL A 388 -32.15 -11.86 -19.84
CA VAL A 388 -33.19 -10.98 -20.40
C VAL A 388 -33.80 -11.52 -21.68
N SER A 389 -33.52 -12.79 -22.02
CA SER A 389 -33.93 -13.42 -23.28
C SER A 389 -35.45 -13.38 -23.49
N LYS A 390 -36.22 -13.46 -22.40
CA LYS A 390 -37.70 -13.45 -22.43
C LYS A 390 -38.28 -12.03 -22.45
N GLN A 391 -37.50 -11.03 -22.05
CA GLN A 391 -37.94 -9.65 -21.87
C GLN A 391 -37.59 -8.79 -23.09
N LEU A 392 -36.48 -9.09 -23.78
CA LEU A 392 -36.10 -8.41 -25.00
C LEU A 392 -36.96 -8.90 -26.18
N LYS A 393 -37.36 -7.94 -27.03
CA LYS A 393 -38.22 -8.17 -28.20
C LYS A 393 -37.59 -7.61 -29.47
N PRO A 394 -37.98 -8.07 -30.67
CA PRO A 394 -37.58 -7.43 -31.92
C PRO A 394 -37.91 -5.93 -31.93
N GLY A 395 -37.01 -5.11 -32.49
CA GLY A 395 -37.14 -3.66 -32.50
C GLY A 395 -36.76 -3.03 -31.16
N ARG A 396 -37.49 -1.99 -30.77
CA ARG A 396 -37.10 -1.11 -29.66
C ARG A 396 -37.28 -1.73 -28.29
N ASN A 397 -36.22 -1.69 -27.50
CA ASN A 397 -36.16 -2.11 -26.10
C ASN A 397 -35.72 -0.94 -25.21
N VAL A 398 -36.11 -1.01 -23.94
CA VAL A 398 -35.74 -0.02 -22.93
C VAL A 398 -35.29 -0.73 -21.66
N VAL A 399 -34.15 -0.28 -21.15
CA VAL A 399 -33.61 -0.67 -19.85
C VAL A 399 -33.69 0.54 -18.92
N ALA A 400 -34.21 0.34 -17.71
CA ALA A 400 -34.16 1.33 -16.65
C ALA A 400 -33.51 0.72 -15.40
N VAL A 401 -32.68 1.51 -14.73
CA VAL A 401 -31.96 1.10 -13.52
C VAL A 401 -32.20 2.13 -12.43
N ARG A 402 -32.72 1.68 -11.28
CA ARG A 402 -32.73 2.50 -10.06
C ARG A 402 -31.43 2.27 -9.33
N VAL A 403 -30.64 3.31 -9.16
CA VAL A 403 -29.41 3.30 -8.38
C VAL A 403 -29.68 3.98 -7.05
N SER A 404 -29.45 3.23 -5.96
CA SER A 404 -29.47 3.73 -4.60
C SER A 404 -28.03 3.92 -4.11
N PRO A 405 -27.66 5.11 -3.60
CA PRO A 405 -26.36 5.35 -2.98
C PRO A 405 -26.08 4.43 -1.77
N PRO A 406 -24.84 4.41 -1.26
CA PRO A 406 -24.52 3.72 0.01
C PRO A 406 -25.50 4.15 1.12
N PRO A 407 -26.07 3.21 1.89
CA PRO A 407 -27.11 3.55 2.87
C PRO A 407 -26.59 4.35 4.07
N HIS A 408 -25.28 4.36 4.33
CA HIS A 408 -24.67 5.15 5.40
C HIS A 408 -23.66 6.16 4.84
N PRO A 409 -24.06 7.17 4.04
CA PRO A 409 -23.14 8.08 3.33
C PRO A 409 -22.37 9.07 4.24
N GLY A 410 -22.53 8.96 5.56
CA GLY A 410 -21.89 9.84 6.53
C GLY A 410 -22.35 11.30 6.46
N ILE A 411 -21.53 12.20 7.00
CA ILE A 411 -21.67 13.65 6.89
C ILE A 411 -20.32 14.20 6.41
N ALA A 412 -20.33 15.00 5.34
CA ALA A 412 -19.12 15.61 4.82
C ALA A 412 -18.44 16.52 5.85
N HIS A 413 -17.11 16.40 5.96
CA HIS A 413 -16.25 17.37 6.61
C HIS A 413 -15.61 18.26 5.53
N GLU A 414 -15.77 19.56 5.66
CA GLU A 414 -15.15 20.54 4.77
C GLU A 414 -13.84 21.04 5.37
N GLN A 415 -12.76 20.60 4.74
CA GLN A 415 -11.40 20.94 5.09
C GLN A 415 -11.18 22.46 5.07
N SER A 416 -10.53 23.02 6.09
CA SER A 416 -10.19 24.45 6.13
C SER A 416 -9.01 24.69 7.07
N MET A 417 -8.44 25.90 7.05
CA MET A 417 -7.37 26.26 7.98
C MET A 417 -7.82 26.18 9.45
N THR A 418 -9.12 26.38 9.70
CA THR A 418 -9.70 26.36 11.05
C THR A 418 -10.14 24.96 11.48
N ALA A 419 -10.73 24.18 10.57
CA ALA A 419 -11.28 22.86 10.87
C ALA A 419 -10.24 21.73 10.74
N GLY A 420 -9.15 21.97 10.02
CA GLY A 420 -8.14 20.96 9.70
C GLY A 420 -8.64 19.91 8.71
N VAL A 421 -7.89 18.80 8.66
CA VAL A 421 -8.10 17.66 7.73
C VAL A 421 -9.42 16.91 7.95
N GLY A 422 -9.97 16.97 9.16
CA GLY A 422 -11.12 16.15 9.55
C GLY A 422 -10.75 14.71 9.90
N GLU A 423 -11.77 13.86 9.90
CA GLU A 423 -11.62 12.44 10.18
C GLU A 423 -11.45 11.64 8.88
N ASN A 424 -10.69 10.55 8.95
CA ASN A 424 -10.46 9.67 7.80
C ASN A 424 -11.64 8.69 7.64
N GLY A 425 -12.60 9.03 6.78
CA GLY A 425 -13.84 8.28 6.54
C GLY A 425 -14.83 8.36 7.71
N GLY A 426 -15.69 7.35 7.84
CA GLY A 426 -16.70 7.33 8.88
C GLY A 426 -17.70 6.20 8.73
N MET A 427 -18.99 6.51 8.87
CA MET A 427 -20.07 5.53 8.86
C MET A 427 -20.19 4.77 7.53
N GLN A 428 -19.70 5.32 6.42
CA GLN A 428 -19.76 4.63 5.12
C GLN A 428 -18.95 3.32 5.13
N ALA A 429 -17.97 3.17 6.03
CA ALA A 429 -17.24 1.91 6.19
C ALA A 429 -18.14 0.72 6.58
N LEU A 430 -19.31 0.97 7.21
CA LEU A 430 -20.31 -0.07 7.51
C LEU A 430 -20.83 -0.76 6.25
N ASP A 431 -20.82 -0.06 5.11
CA ASP A 431 -21.38 -0.55 3.86
C ASP A 431 -20.45 -1.56 3.14
N GLY A 432 -19.22 -1.73 3.64
CA GLY A 432 -18.27 -2.74 3.17
C GLY A 432 -17.75 -2.46 1.75
N PRO A 433 -18.20 -3.20 0.71
CA PRO A 433 -17.77 -3.03 -0.67
C PRO A 433 -18.21 -1.71 -1.31
N THR A 434 -17.57 -0.60 -0.94
CA THR A 434 -17.74 0.72 -1.56
C THR A 434 -16.43 1.52 -1.53
N PHE A 435 -16.45 2.72 -2.10
CA PHE A 435 -15.32 3.65 -2.12
C PHE A 435 -15.26 4.43 -0.81
N ILE A 436 -14.69 3.83 0.24
CA ILE A 436 -14.76 4.37 1.62
C ILE A 436 -14.21 5.79 1.76
N ALA A 437 -13.24 6.19 0.93
CA ALA A 437 -12.65 7.53 0.97
C ALA A 437 -13.57 8.61 0.36
N SER A 438 -14.66 8.22 -0.31
CA SER A 438 -15.63 9.16 -0.87
C SER A 438 -16.42 9.92 0.20
N GLU A 439 -16.44 9.47 1.45
CA GLU A 439 -16.95 10.23 2.60
C GLU A 439 -16.05 11.43 2.94
N GLY A 440 -14.77 11.38 2.55
CA GLY A 440 -13.71 12.33 2.89
C GLY A 440 -12.53 11.62 3.56
N TRP A 441 -11.31 12.10 3.30
CA TRP A 441 -10.06 11.61 3.86
C TRP A 441 -9.02 12.73 3.92
N ASP A 442 -7.86 12.49 4.51
CA ASP A 442 -6.76 13.46 4.61
C ASP A 442 -6.04 13.82 3.30
N TRP A 443 -6.41 13.19 2.17
CA TRP A 443 -5.90 13.46 0.82
C TRP A 443 -7.01 13.71 -0.23
N ILE A 444 -8.27 13.76 0.20
CA ILE A 444 -9.43 13.95 -0.68
C ILE A 444 -10.63 14.50 0.12
N PRO A 445 -11.34 15.53 -0.36
CA PRO A 445 -12.55 16.00 0.28
C PRO A 445 -13.71 15.03 0.04
N ALA A 446 -14.81 15.23 0.75
CA ALA A 446 -16.02 14.43 0.54
C ALA A 446 -16.52 14.55 -0.92
N VAL A 447 -16.75 13.40 -1.57
CA VAL A 447 -17.35 13.31 -2.90
C VAL A 447 -18.87 13.35 -2.74
N ARG A 448 -19.54 14.35 -3.31
CA ARG A 448 -20.93 14.71 -2.99
C ARG A 448 -21.98 13.63 -3.26
N ASP A 449 -21.71 12.75 -4.21
CA ASP A 449 -22.58 11.60 -4.53
C ASP A 449 -22.08 10.28 -3.93
N ARG A 450 -20.99 10.30 -3.13
CA ARG A 450 -20.27 9.10 -2.64
C ARG A 450 -19.95 8.10 -3.75
N ASN A 451 -19.66 8.63 -4.94
CA ASN A 451 -19.43 7.90 -6.18
C ASN A 451 -20.61 7.01 -6.62
N ALA A 452 -21.85 7.32 -6.25
CA ALA A 452 -23.00 6.55 -6.69
C ALA A 452 -23.22 6.65 -8.22
N GLY A 453 -23.59 5.54 -8.87
CA GLY A 453 -23.88 5.48 -10.30
C GLY A 453 -23.53 4.16 -10.97
N LEU A 454 -23.70 4.15 -12.31
CA LEU A 454 -23.21 3.08 -13.18
C LEU A 454 -21.73 3.35 -13.50
N TRP A 455 -20.87 3.09 -12.52
CA TRP A 455 -19.48 3.53 -12.54
C TRP A 455 -18.59 2.69 -13.47
N GLN A 456 -19.04 1.48 -13.87
CA GLN A 456 -18.45 0.69 -14.95
C GLN A 456 -19.44 0.49 -16.11
N ASP A 457 -18.95 -0.08 -17.21
CA ASP A 457 -19.74 -0.38 -18.41
C ASP A 457 -20.90 -1.36 -18.15
N VAL A 458 -21.97 -1.19 -18.94
CA VAL A 458 -23.07 -2.15 -19.08
C VAL A 458 -22.97 -2.83 -20.43
N GLN A 459 -23.12 -4.15 -20.45
CA GLN A 459 -22.98 -4.96 -21.67
C GLN A 459 -24.23 -5.82 -21.89
N LEU A 460 -24.55 -6.07 -23.16
CA LEU A 460 -25.46 -7.11 -23.60
C LEU A 460 -24.63 -8.25 -24.18
N HIS A 461 -24.77 -9.45 -23.63
CA HIS A 461 -24.06 -10.66 -24.09
C HIS A 461 -25.06 -11.61 -24.74
N ALA A 462 -24.72 -12.13 -25.93
CA ALA A 462 -25.52 -13.10 -26.66
C ALA A 462 -24.77 -14.43 -26.78
N THR A 463 -25.36 -15.49 -26.20
CA THR A 463 -24.78 -16.83 -26.17
C THR A 463 -25.74 -17.87 -26.72
N GLY A 464 -25.20 -19.05 -27.02
CA GLY A 464 -25.95 -20.27 -27.29
C GLY A 464 -26.29 -21.04 -26.01
N PRO A 465 -26.48 -22.37 -26.09
CA PRO A 465 -26.86 -23.18 -24.94
C PRO A 465 -25.75 -23.37 -23.89
N VAL A 466 -24.49 -23.19 -24.27
CA VAL A 466 -23.33 -23.23 -23.36
C VAL A 466 -22.61 -21.88 -23.37
N ALA A 467 -22.39 -21.32 -22.19
CA ALA A 467 -21.64 -20.08 -22.00
C ALA A 467 -20.34 -20.34 -21.24
N LEU A 468 -19.33 -19.52 -21.49
CA LEU A 468 -18.05 -19.59 -20.81
C LEU A 468 -18.11 -18.75 -19.51
N GLY A 469 -17.55 -19.28 -18.43
CA GLY A 469 -17.31 -18.50 -17.20
C GLY A 469 -15.93 -17.84 -17.19
N ASP A 470 -15.50 -17.38 -16.01
CA ASP A 470 -14.20 -16.74 -15.80
C ASP A 470 -13.06 -17.77 -15.91
N THR A 471 -12.53 -17.94 -17.12
CA THR A 471 -11.40 -18.84 -17.40
C THR A 471 -10.17 -18.42 -16.59
N GLN A 472 -9.41 -19.38 -16.05
CA GLN A 472 -8.17 -19.13 -15.32
C GLN A 472 -6.99 -19.78 -16.04
N VAL A 473 -5.89 -19.04 -16.19
CA VAL A 473 -4.60 -19.54 -16.71
C VAL A 473 -3.55 -19.45 -15.61
N ILE A 474 -2.86 -20.55 -15.35
CA ILE A 474 -1.89 -20.66 -14.26
C ILE A 474 -0.55 -21.12 -14.83
N THR A 475 0.53 -20.45 -14.42
CA THR A 475 1.89 -20.99 -14.60
C THR A 475 2.10 -22.07 -13.53
N ALA A 476 1.80 -23.31 -13.88
CA ALA A 476 1.84 -24.44 -12.95
C ALA A 476 3.28 -24.76 -12.54
N LYS A 477 4.24 -24.66 -13.46
CA LYS A 477 5.66 -24.86 -13.17
C LYS A 477 6.51 -24.03 -14.11
N LEU A 478 7.55 -23.40 -13.58
CA LEU A 478 8.60 -22.76 -14.36
C LEU A 478 9.93 -23.45 -14.05
N ALA A 479 10.66 -23.86 -15.08
CA ALA A 479 11.99 -24.43 -14.89
C ALA A 479 12.98 -23.34 -14.40
N PRO A 480 13.94 -23.66 -13.52
CA PRO A 480 14.90 -22.67 -13.00
C PRO A 480 15.77 -21.99 -14.07
N ASP A 481 15.97 -22.66 -15.21
CA ASP A 481 16.69 -22.12 -16.38
C ASP A 481 15.79 -21.31 -17.32
N HIS A 482 14.50 -21.17 -16.99
CA HIS A 482 13.48 -20.48 -17.76
C HIS A 482 13.22 -21.04 -19.17
N HIS A 483 13.78 -22.19 -19.54
CA HIS A 483 13.62 -22.78 -20.88
C HIS A 483 12.33 -23.58 -21.06
N ARG A 484 11.57 -23.80 -19.98
CA ARG A 484 10.33 -24.57 -20.01
C ARG A 484 9.32 -24.09 -18.96
N ALA A 485 8.08 -23.89 -19.38
CA ALA A 485 6.95 -23.68 -18.48
C ALA A 485 5.85 -24.72 -18.74
N GLU A 486 5.18 -25.15 -17.68
CA GLU A 486 3.96 -25.96 -17.74
C GLU A 486 2.78 -25.08 -17.32
N LEU A 487 1.71 -25.09 -18.11
CA LEU A 487 0.49 -24.33 -17.84
C LEU A 487 -0.65 -25.25 -17.38
N GLU A 488 -1.53 -24.67 -16.56
CA GLU A 488 -2.85 -25.23 -16.22
C GLU A 488 -3.91 -24.22 -16.67
N ILE A 489 -4.97 -24.69 -17.34
CA ILE A 489 -6.10 -23.86 -17.75
C ILE A 489 -7.39 -24.47 -17.21
N ASN A 490 -8.13 -23.67 -16.42
CA ASN A 490 -9.44 -24.04 -15.89
C ASN A 490 -10.52 -23.23 -16.63
N VAL A 491 -11.43 -23.92 -17.32
CA VAL A 491 -12.50 -23.31 -18.12
C VAL A 491 -13.86 -23.68 -17.51
N PRO A 492 -14.48 -22.78 -16.73
CA PRO A 492 -15.86 -22.98 -16.30
C PRO A 492 -16.81 -22.90 -17.50
N LEU A 493 -17.71 -23.87 -17.60
CA LEU A 493 -18.71 -24.01 -18.66
C LEU A 493 -20.09 -24.00 -18.01
N ARG A 494 -20.90 -22.98 -18.31
CA ARG A 494 -22.26 -22.83 -17.80
C ARG A 494 -23.25 -23.38 -18.82
N ASN A 495 -24.15 -24.26 -18.37
CA ASN A 495 -25.26 -24.77 -19.15
C ASN A 495 -26.55 -24.60 -18.34
N ASP A 496 -27.36 -23.63 -18.75
CA ASP A 496 -28.63 -23.31 -18.07
C ASP A 496 -29.83 -23.95 -18.79
N THR A 497 -29.59 -24.90 -19.69
CA THR A 497 -30.64 -25.76 -20.24
C THR A 497 -30.97 -26.90 -19.25
N ALA A 498 -32.09 -27.58 -19.47
CA ALA A 498 -32.57 -28.65 -18.58
C ALA A 498 -31.83 -29.99 -18.76
N ALA A 499 -30.96 -30.12 -19.76
CA ALA A 499 -30.28 -31.37 -20.11
C ALA A 499 -28.79 -31.15 -20.35
N ALA A 500 -28.01 -32.24 -20.33
CA ALA A 500 -26.62 -32.17 -20.72
C ALA A 500 -26.48 -31.78 -22.19
N VAL A 501 -25.52 -30.91 -22.50
CA VAL A 501 -25.24 -30.43 -23.86
C VAL A 501 -23.86 -30.90 -24.28
N GLN A 502 -23.77 -31.48 -25.47
CA GLN A 502 -22.50 -31.82 -26.10
C GLN A 502 -21.98 -30.63 -26.91
N GLY A 503 -20.71 -30.32 -26.75
CA GLY A 503 -20.05 -29.24 -27.48
C GLY A 503 -18.58 -29.52 -27.71
N THR A 504 -17.94 -28.61 -28.43
CA THR A 504 -16.51 -28.64 -28.75
C THR A 504 -15.89 -27.36 -28.24
N LEU A 505 -14.98 -27.48 -27.28
CA LEU A 505 -14.19 -26.38 -26.74
C LEU A 505 -12.90 -26.23 -27.56
N GLN A 506 -12.57 -25.00 -27.95
CA GLN A 506 -11.35 -24.64 -28.64
C GLN A 506 -10.58 -23.59 -27.82
N LEU A 507 -9.28 -23.79 -27.68
CA LEU A 507 -8.37 -22.84 -27.02
C LEU A 507 -7.17 -22.55 -27.92
N ALA A 508 -6.77 -21.28 -27.99
CA ALA A 508 -5.63 -20.84 -28.77
C ALA A 508 -4.84 -19.70 -28.11
N PHE A 509 -3.52 -19.83 -28.04
CA PHE A 509 -2.60 -18.74 -27.70
C PHE A 509 -1.22 -19.01 -28.31
N GLY A 510 -0.56 -18.00 -28.87
CA GLY A 510 0.69 -18.20 -29.61
C GLY A 510 0.53 -19.30 -30.67
N ASP A 511 1.35 -20.35 -30.59
CA ASP A 511 1.29 -21.55 -31.45
C ASP A 511 0.47 -22.71 -30.85
N VAL A 512 0.01 -22.58 -29.60
CA VAL A 512 -0.78 -23.61 -28.92
C VAL A 512 -2.21 -23.60 -29.46
N ARG A 513 -2.69 -24.77 -29.91
CA ARG A 513 -4.07 -25.01 -30.33
C ARG A 513 -4.58 -26.28 -29.65
N ILE A 514 -5.70 -26.19 -28.96
CA ILE A 514 -6.32 -27.31 -28.24
C ILE A 514 -7.79 -27.39 -28.64
N GLN A 515 -8.24 -28.60 -28.94
CA GLN A 515 -9.65 -28.92 -29.14
C GLN A 515 -10.05 -30.07 -28.21
N ARG A 516 -11.21 -29.94 -27.56
CA ARG A 516 -11.78 -30.93 -26.65
C ARG A 516 -13.28 -31.04 -26.84
N ASP A 517 -13.76 -32.25 -27.04
CA ASP A 517 -15.20 -32.52 -26.91
C ASP A 517 -15.57 -32.50 -25.43
N VAL A 518 -16.66 -31.80 -25.12
CA VAL A 518 -17.15 -31.61 -23.75
C VAL A 518 -18.62 -32.00 -23.68
N THR A 519 -18.99 -32.70 -22.60
CA THR A 519 -20.38 -32.89 -22.21
C THR A 519 -20.63 -32.05 -20.98
N VAL A 520 -21.39 -30.98 -21.14
CA VAL A 520 -21.66 -30.02 -20.07
C VAL A 520 -23.00 -30.38 -19.42
N PRO A 521 -23.04 -30.88 -18.18
CA PRO A 521 -24.29 -31.24 -17.51
C PRO A 521 -25.15 -29.99 -17.28
N ALA A 522 -26.45 -30.20 -17.01
CA ALA A 522 -27.30 -29.10 -16.55
C ALA A 522 -26.72 -28.51 -15.26
N GLY A 523 -26.64 -27.17 -15.17
CA GLY A 523 -25.95 -26.46 -14.09
C GLY A 523 -24.46 -26.20 -14.34
N GLY A 524 -23.86 -26.82 -15.36
CA GLY A 524 -22.48 -26.56 -15.77
C GLY A 524 -21.42 -27.45 -15.11
N SER A 525 -20.17 -27.22 -15.50
CA SER A 525 -18.98 -27.92 -14.97
C SER A 525 -17.73 -27.06 -15.20
N THR A 526 -16.58 -27.46 -14.67
CA THR A 526 -15.29 -26.83 -15.03
C THR A 526 -14.41 -27.86 -15.71
N LEU A 527 -13.95 -27.56 -16.93
CA LEU A 527 -12.94 -28.36 -17.60
C LEU A 527 -11.56 -27.90 -17.11
N LYS A 528 -10.81 -28.80 -16.51
CA LYS A 528 -9.41 -28.58 -16.11
C LYS A 528 -8.48 -29.24 -17.13
N LEU A 529 -7.56 -28.46 -17.69
CA LEU A 529 -6.52 -28.90 -18.61
C LEU A 529 -5.15 -28.67 -17.97
N THR A 530 -4.31 -29.69 -17.95
CA THR A 530 -2.95 -29.64 -17.39
C THR A 530 -1.92 -30.06 -18.44
N ALA A 531 -0.64 -29.79 -18.19
CA ALA A 531 0.42 -30.31 -19.05
C ALA A 531 0.49 -31.85 -19.09
N ALA A 532 -0.05 -32.55 -18.08
CA ALA A 532 -0.02 -34.01 -18.00
C ALA A 532 -1.00 -34.69 -18.98
N ASP A 533 -2.21 -34.15 -19.14
CA ASP A 533 -3.25 -34.66 -20.03
C ASP A 533 -3.37 -33.85 -21.34
N THR A 534 -2.73 -32.67 -21.39
CA THR A 534 -2.67 -31.80 -22.56
C THR A 534 -1.21 -31.32 -22.79
N PRO A 535 -0.36 -32.14 -23.44
CA PRO A 535 1.07 -31.84 -23.63
C PRO A 535 1.37 -30.52 -24.34
N GLN A 536 0.42 -29.98 -25.12
CA GLN A 536 0.52 -28.66 -25.74
C GLN A 536 0.64 -27.51 -24.73
N LEU A 537 0.28 -27.73 -23.46
CA LEU A 537 0.46 -26.76 -22.37
C LEU A 537 1.89 -26.76 -21.80
N VAL A 538 2.81 -27.53 -22.36
CA VAL A 538 4.25 -27.40 -22.14
C VAL A 538 4.80 -26.39 -23.14
N VAL A 539 5.14 -25.19 -22.66
CA VAL A 539 5.69 -24.11 -23.47
C VAL A 539 7.22 -24.14 -23.37
N ALA A 540 7.90 -24.36 -24.50
CA ALA A 540 9.34 -24.26 -24.60
C ALA A 540 9.75 -22.80 -24.80
N ASN A 541 10.84 -22.37 -24.14
CA ASN A 541 11.37 -21.01 -24.16
C ASN A 541 10.27 -19.93 -24.03
N PRO A 542 9.45 -20.00 -22.97
CA PRO A 542 8.37 -19.04 -22.77
C PRO A 542 8.91 -17.61 -22.72
N ARG A 543 8.18 -16.66 -23.32
CA ARG A 543 8.42 -15.24 -23.09
C ARG A 543 7.85 -14.91 -21.71
N LEU A 544 8.72 -14.73 -20.74
CA LEU A 544 8.31 -14.45 -19.37
C LEU A 544 7.80 -13.03 -19.21
N TRP A 545 6.81 -12.87 -18.35
CA TRP A 545 6.42 -11.55 -17.86
C TRP A 545 7.37 -11.11 -16.75
N TRP A 546 7.91 -9.90 -16.88
CA TRP A 546 8.78 -9.27 -15.88
C TRP A 546 8.24 -7.90 -15.46
N PRO A 547 8.47 -7.50 -14.19
CA PRO A 547 8.20 -6.14 -13.76
C PRO A 547 9.19 -5.15 -14.40
N ASN A 548 8.80 -3.87 -14.41
CA ASN A 548 9.59 -2.78 -15.00
C ASN A 548 11.03 -2.77 -14.47
N GLY A 549 11.98 -2.70 -15.40
CA GLY A 549 13.42 -2.72 -15.13
C GLY A 549 14.06 -4.11 -15.09
N TYR A 550 13.29 -5.20 -14.96
CA TYR A 550 13.84 -6.57 -14.85
C TYR A 550 13.72 -7.39 -16.13
N GLY A 551 12.95 -6.92 -17.11
CA GLY A 551 12.78 -7.58 -18.41
C GLY A 551 11.51 -7.08 -19.12
N GLU A 552 11.18 -7.71 -20.23
CA GLU A 552 9.95 -7.41 -20.97
C GLU A 552 8.70 -7.92 -20.22
N PRO A 553 7.63 -7.11 -20.09
CA PRO A 553 6.35 -7.55 -19.54
C PRO A 553 5.57 -8.37 -20.60
N ALA A 554 6.11 -9.52 -21.01
CA ALA A 554 5.54 -10.30 -22.10
C ALA A 554 4.14 -10.84 -21.74
N LEU A 555 3.18 -10.59 -22.64
CA LEU A 555 1.79 -11.00 -22.49
C LEU A 555 1.37 -11.89 -23.65
N TYR A 556 0.63 -12.94 -23.31
CA TYR A 556 -0.05 -13.82 -24.25
C TYR A 556 -1.54 -13.46 -24.28
N THR A 557 -2.18 -13.77 -25.40
CA THR A 557 -3.62 -13.61 -25.56
C THR A 557 -4.23 -14.98 -25.79
N LEU A 558 -5.07 -15.42 -24.86
CA LEU A 558 -5.85 -16.65 -24.95
C LEU A 558 -7.20 -16.33 -25.59
N GLN A 559 -7.50 -17.07 -26.66
CA GLN A 559 -8.83 -17.18 -27.24
C GLN A 559 -9.46 -18.48 -26.74
N VAL A 560 -10.68 -18.41 -26.26
CA VAL A 560 -11.48 -19.56 -25.84
C VAL A 560 -12.82 -19.48 -26.53
N SER A 561 -13.26 -20.55 -27.19
CA SER A 561 -14.59 -20.62 -27.79
C SER A 561 -15.21 -22.00 -27.56
N VAL A 562 -16.53 -22.04 -27.47
CA VAL A 562 -17.30 -23.27 -27.40
C VAL A 562 -18.35 -23.29 -28.49
N GLU A 563 -18.40 -24.39 -29.24
CA GLU A 563 -19.38 -24.67 -30.28
C GLU A 563 -20.31 -25.79 -29.82
N VAL A 564 -21.58 -25.72 -30.23
CA VAL A 564 -22.58 -26.76 -29.99
C VAL A 564 -23.22 -27.11 -31.33
N ALA A 565 -23.22 -28.40 -31.68
CA ALA A 565 -23.67 -28.89 -32.98
C ALA A 565 -23.06 -28.12 -34.18
N GLY A 566 -21.75 -27.81 -34.10
CA GLY A 566 -21.01 -27.07 -35.14
C GLY A 566 -21.36 -25.59 -35.27
N THR A 567 -22.10 -25.02 -34.31
CA THR A 567 -22.45 -23.59 -34.28
C THR A 567 -21.80 -22.90 -33.07
N PRO A 568 -21.22 -21.69 -33.21
CA PRO A 568 -20.70 -20.93 -32.08
C PRO A 568 -21.75 -20.69 -31.00
N SER A 569 -21.42 -21.11 -29.78
CA SER A 569 -22.24 -20.91 -28.59
C SER A 569 -21.73 -19.73 -27.78
N ASP A 570 -20.43 -19.67 -27.49
CA ASP A 570 -19.83 -18.53 -26.79
C ASP A 570 -18.33 -18.41 -27.08
N ALA A 571 -17.76 -17.23 -26.91
CA ALA A 571 -16.34 -16.95 -27.10
C ALA A 571 -15.86 -15.85 -26.14
N GLN A 572 -14.64 -15.99 -25.64
CA GLN A 572 -13.97 -14.96 -24.85
C GLN A 572 -12.50 -14.82 -25.24
N GLN A 573 -11.95 -13.64 -25.00
CA GLN A 573 -10.54 -13.35 -25.12
C GLN A 573 -10.02 -12.79 -23.79
N LEU A 574 -8.88 -13.28 -23.32
CA LEU A 574 -8.22 -12.75 -22.12
C LEU A 574 -6.70 -12.77 -22.27
N ARG A 575 -6.02 -11.87 -21.54
CA ARG A 575 -4.56 -11.79 -21.52
C ARG A 575 -4.00 -12.42 -20.26
N PHE A 576 -2.80 -12.97 -20.35
CA PHE A 576 -2.07 -13.53 -19.22
C PHE A 576 -0.56 -13.43 -19.44
N GLY A 577 0.21 -13.46 -18.34
CA GLY A 577 1.67 -13.53 -18.37
C GLY A 577 2.16 -14.83 -17.75
N ILE A 578 3.26 -15.38 -18.29
CA ILE A 578 3.93 -16.55 -17.72
C ILE A 578 4.99 -16.05 -16.75
N ARG A 579 4.84 -16.36 -15.45
CA ARG A 579 5.80 -16.00 -14.40
C ARG A 579 5.64 -16.84 -13.15
N GLN A 580 6.68 -16.89 -12.32
CA GLN A 580 6.64 -17.43 -10.96
C GLN A 580 6.76 -16.30 -9.93
N VAL A 581 6.06 -16.44 -8.80
CA VAL A 581 6.19 -15.55 -7.63
C VAL A 581 6.50 -16.41 -6.42
N THR A 582 7.50 -16.01 -5.66
CA THR A 582 7.85 -16.64 -4.38
C THR A 582 8.18 -15.57 -3.35
N TYR A 583 8.03 -15.90 -2.07
CA TYR A 583 8.07 -14.93 -0.98
C TYR A 583 9.08 -15.37 0.07
N GLU A 584 10.05 -14.51 0.38
CA GLU A 584 10.87 -14.69 1.57
C GLU A 584 10.13 -14.08 2.76
N LEU A 585 9.68 -14.94 3.67
CA LEU A 585 8.88 -14.59 4.83
C LEU A 585 9.56 -15.04 6.12
N SER A 586 9.20 -14.39 7.21
CA SER A 586 9.53 -14.83 8.56
C SER A 586 8.27 -15.41 9.18
N LEU A 587 8.29 -16.70 9.49
CA LEU A 587 7.13 -17.43 9.99
C LEU A 587 7.51 -18.26 11.22
N PHE A 588 6.63 -18.31 12.22
CA PHE A 588 6.81 -19.21 13.36
C PHE A 588 6.56 -20.67 12.96
N ASP A 589 7.40 -21.58 13.42
CA ASP A 589 7.15 -23.03 13.34
C ASP A 589 6.38 -23.57 14.56
N ASP A 590 6.12 -24.87 14.56
CA ASP A 590 5.38 -25.57 15.62
C ASP A 590 6.07 -25.52 17.00
N ASP A 591 7.38 -25.28 17.04
CA ASP A 591 8.18 -25.16 18.26
C ASP A 591 8.26 -23.70 18.78
N GLY A 592 7.65 -22.75 18.05
CA GLY A 592 7.68 -21.33 18.35
C GLY A 592 8.99 -20.64 17.96
N ALA A 593 9.81 -21.25 17.10
CA ALA A 593 10.98 -20.61 16.52
C ALA A 593 10.60 -19.80 15.28
N LEU A 594 11.20 -18.62 15.12
CA LEU A 594 11.00 -17.79 13.94
C LEU A 594 11.93 -18.26 12.82
N ARG A 595 11.36 -18.75 11.72
CA ARG A 595 12.09 -19.26 10.56
C ARG A 595 12.06 -18.25 9.43
N ARG A 596 13.22 -18.02 8.82
CA ARG A 596 13.29 -17.37 7.52
C ARG A 596 13.10 -18.43 6.44
N VAL A 597 12.07 -18.27 5.63
CA VAL A 597 11.67 -19.26 4.61
C VAL A 597 11.34 -18.61 3.28
N LEU A 598 11.63 -19.30 2.18
CA LEU A 598 11.11 -19.05 0.86
C LEU A 598 9.85 -19.90 0.65
N VAL A 599 8.75 -19.28 0.26
CA VAL A 599 7.44 -19.92 0.08
C VAL A 599 7.00 -19.87 -1.39
N ASP A 600 6.65 -21.02 -1.96
CA ASP A 600 5.98 -21.18 -3.26
C ASP A 600 4.52 -21.61 -3.07
N LEU A 601 3.60 -20.66 -3.10
CA LEU A 601 2.18 -20.93 -2.87
C LEU A 601 1.51 -21.68 -4.02
N ASN A 602 2.02 -21.57 -5.24
CA ASN A 602 1.50 -22.35 -6.35
C ASN A 602 1.86 -23.84 -6.21
N GLN A 603 3.06 -24.15 -5.72
CA GLN A 603 3.43 -25.53 -5.37
C GLN A 603 2.58 -26.07 -4.21
N ALA A 604 2.32 -25.27 -3.18
CA ALA A 604 1.43 -25.65 -2.08
C ALA A 604 -0.01 -25.93 -2.55
N ARG A 605 -0.54 -25.06 -3.42
CA ARG A 605 -1.87 -25.21 -4.04
C ARG A 605 -2.02 -26.53 -4.79
N GLN A 606 -1.04 -26.91 -5.63
CA GLN A 606 -1.06 -28.18 -6.37
C GLN A 606 -1.16 -29.41 -5.47
N ARG A 607 -0.75 -29.25 -4.20
CA ARG A 607 -0.74 -30.28 -3.17
C ARG A 607 -1.94 -30.20 -2.21
N GLY A 608 -2.81 -29.18 -2.36
CA GLY A 608 -3.90 -28.92 -1.43
C GLY A 608 -3.42 -28.49 -0.04
N GLU A 609 -2.22 -27.92 0.06
CA GLU A 609 -1.60 -27.54 1.33
C GLU A 609 -1.85 -26.07 1.66
N ARG A 610 -2.02 -25.78 2.95
CA ARG A 610 -2.02 -24.42 3.49
C ARG A 610 -0.69 -24.18 4.19
N ILE A 611 -0.01 -23.08 3.87
CA ILE A 611 1.34 -22.79 4.37
C ILE A 611 1.32 -21.73 5.46
N VAL A 612 0.72 -20.56 5.20
CA VAL A 612 0.75 -19.40 6.10
C VAL A 612 -0.56 -19.31 6.87
N ASP A 613 -0.49 -19.39 8.20
CA ASP A 613 -1.64 -19.24 9.10
C ASP A 613 -1.88 -17.77 9.42
N VAL A 614 -3.00 -17.26 8.91
CA VAL A 614 -3.38 -15.84 9.02
C VAL A 614 -4.28 -15.54 10.21
N ARG A 615 -4.65 -16.55 11.00
CA ARG A 615 -5.55 -16.37 12.15
C ARG A 615 -4.92 -15.41 13.16
N HIS A 616 -5.75 -14.66 13.87
CA HIS A 616 -5.27 -13.67 14.85
C HIS A 616 -4.33 -14.28 15.90
N ALA A 617 -4.64 -15.48 16.36
CA ALA A 617 -3.81 -16.21 17.32
C ALA A 617 -2.47 -16.73 16.75
N ALA A 618 -2.32 -16.76 15.42
CA ALA A 618 -1.11 -17.18 14.73
C ALA A 618 -0.20 -16.00 14.33
N ILE A 619 -0.71 -14.77 14.41
CA ILE A 619 0.09 -13.56 14.22
C ILE A 619 0.70 -13.19 15.57
N ARG A 620 2.03 -13.15 15.64
CA ARG A 620 2.79 -12.97 16.89
C ARG A 620 3.79 -11.85 16.73
N SER A 621 3.97 -11.07 17.79
CA SER A 621 4.98 -10.01 17.82
C SER A 621 6.39 -10.60 17.85
N VAL A 622 7.30 -9.95 17.11
CA VAL A 622 8.71 -10.31 16.97
C VAL A 622 9.56 -9.03 17.13
N PRO A 623 10.87 -9.15 17.35
CA PRO A 623 11.74 -7.97 17.24
C PRO A 623 11.58 -7.31 15.87
N GLY A 624 11.25 -6.02 15.85
CA GLY A 624 11.11 -5.23 14.63
C GLY A 624 9.77 -5.34 13.90
N GLY A 625 8.76 -6.04 14.42
CA GLY A 625 7.42 -6.07 13.79
C GLY A 625 6.56 -7.23 14.27
N ASN A 626 5.73 -7.77 13.37
CA ASN A 626 4.92 -8.96 13.61
C ASN A 626 5.16 -10.00 12.51
N ALA A 627 4.96 -11.27 12.85
CA ALA A 627 5.10 -12.39 11.92
C ALA A 627 3.91 -13.34 12.06
N GLN A 628 3.51 -13.95 10.96
CA GLN A 628 2.53 -15.04 10.94
C GLN A 628 3.20 -16.36 11.36
N SER A 629 2.39 -17.39 11.54
CA SER A 629 2.89 -18.76 11.78
C SER A 629 2.72 -19.60 10.53
N LEU A 630 3.48 -20.69 10.45
CA LEU A 630 3.18 -21.79 9.55
C LEU A 630 1.93 -22.52 10.06
N TYR A 631 1.13 -23.07 9.14
CA TYR A 631 0.17 -24.11 9.53
C TYR A 631 0.93 -25.33 10.08
N PRO A 632 0.33 -26.11 11.01
CA PRO A 632 0.99 -27.28 11.60
C PRO A 632 1.58 -28.24 10.55
N GLY A 633 2.86 -28.59 10.71
CA GLY A 633 3.59 -29.46 9.79
C GLY A 633 4.03 -28.82 8.46
N ALA A 634 3.62 -27.59 8.14
CA ALA A 634 3.91 -26.95 6.85
C ALA A 634 5.41 -26.65 6.65
N LEU A 635 6.22 -26.60 7.71
CA LEU A 635 7.69 -26.48 7.59
C LEU A 635 8.31 -27.63 6.78
N SER A 636 7.69 -28.82 6.80
CA SER A 636 8.14 -30.00 6.04
C SER A 636 7.63 -30.03 4.59
N SER A 637 6.78 -29.08 4.19
CA SER A 637 6.26 -29.02 2.83
C SER A 637 7.38 -28.71 1.84
N PRO A 638 7.42 -29.36 0.67
CA PRO A 638 8.32 -28.98 -0.43
C PRO A 638 8.13 -27.54 -0.92
N ALA A 639 6.98 -26.92 -0.64
CA ALA A 639 6.69 -25.53 -0.95
C ALA A 639 7.36 -24.52 0.00
N VAL A 640 8.04 -25.01 1.04
CA VAL A 640 8.73 -24.20 2.05
C VAL A 640 10.21 -24.58 2.06
N GLN A 641 11.07 -23.63 1.71
CA GLN A 641 12.52 -23.79 1.80
C GLN A 641 13.06 -22.89 2.91
N GLN A 642 13.78 -23.45 3.87
CA GLN A 642 14.47 -22.65 4.88
C GLN A 642 15.65 -21.89 4.28
N LEU A 643 15.83 -20.63 4.68
CA LEU A 643 16.91 -19.75 4.25
C LEU A 643 17.87 -19.48 5.41
N ASP A 644 19.17 -19.49 5.12
CA ASP A 644 20.22 -19.19 6.11
C ASP A 644 20.36 -17.68 6.37
N ASP A 645 20.11 -16.86 5.35
CA ASP A 645 20.18 -15.40 5.43
C ASP A 645 18.94 -14.82 6.11
N SER A 646 19.08 -14.44 7.38
CA SER A 646 18.03 -13.80 8.18
C SER A 646 18.18 -12.28 8.27
N SER A 647 19.04 -11.64 7.47
CA SER A 647 19.37 -10.20 7.58
C SER A 647 18.13 -9.30 7.46
N LEU A 648 17.20 -9.67 6.58
CA LEU A 648 15.96 -8.94 6.35
C LEU A 648 14.84 -9.28 7.33
N ALA A 649 15.00 -10.27 8.20
CA ALA A 649 13.94 -10.67 9.12
C ALA A 649 13.53 -9.50 10.04
N PRO A 650 12.22 -9.28 10.28
CA PRO A 650 11.13 -10.14 9.85
C PRO A 650 10.60 -9.86 8.43
N HIS A 651 11.09 -8.84 7.73
CA HIS A 651 10.45 -8.24 6.57
C HIS A 651 10.43 -9.11 5.29
N LEU A 652 9.37 -8.93 4.50
CA LEU A 652 9.15 -9.53 3.19
C LEU A 652 10.34 -9.27 2.25
N ALA A 653 10.73 -10.26 1.45
CA ALA A 653 11.36 -9.99 0.16
C ALA A 653 10.63 -10.76 -0.95
N LEU A 654 10.34 -10.08 -2.05
CA LEU A 654 9.60 -10.66 -3.18
C LEU A 654 10.60 -11.20 -4.22
N ARG A 655 10.29 -12.37 -4.79
CA ARG A 655 11.00 -12.89 -5.95
C ARG A 655 10.06 -13.11 -7.12
N ILE A 656 10.46 -12.65 -8.30
CA ILE A 656 9.78 -12.91 -9.57
C ILE A 656 10.74 -13.68 -10.46
N ASN A 657 10.32 -14.85 -10.94
CA ASN A 657 11.15 -15.75 -11.76
C ASN A 657 12.54 -16.01 -11.12
N GLY A 658 12.55 -16.28 -9.81
CA GLY A 658 13.77 -16.56 -9.02
C GLY A 658 14.60 -15.34 -8.57
N VAL A 659 14.38 -14.15 -9.15
CA VAL A 659 15.16 -12.93 -8.88
C VAL A 659 14.52 -12.10 -7.76
N ARG A 660 15.30 -11.70 -6.75
CA ARG A 660 14.85 -10.75 -5.71
C ARG A 660 14.53 -9.39 -6.34
N ILE A 661 13.35 -8.84 -6.06
CA ILE A 661 12.91 -7.56 -6.61
C ILE A 661 13.08 -6.46 -5.57
N ALA A 662 13.93 -5.48 -5.87
CA ALA A 662 13.97 -4.22 -5.12
C ALA A 662 12.67 -3.45 -5.38
N VAL A 663 11.72 -3.54 -4.45
CA VAL A 663 10.38 -2.98 -4.60
C VAL A 663 10.43 -1.46 -4.44
N LYS A 664 10.07 -0.76 -5.52
CA LYS A 664 10.04 0.71 -5.60
C LYS A 664 8.71 1.11 -6.23
N GLY A 665 7.95 1.95 -5.55
CA GLY A 665 6.63 2.28 -6.04
C GLY A 665 5.92 3.32 -5.19
N GLY A 666 4.60 3.33 -5.30
CA GLY A 666 3.75 4.13 -4.45
C GLY A 666 2.33 3.63 -4.35
N ASN A 667 1.60 4.25 -3.45
CA ASN A 667 0.20 4.00 -3.19
C ASN A 667 -0.66 4.78 -4.16
N TRP A 668 -1.68 4.09 -4.63
CA TRP A 668 -2.72 4.61 -5.48
C TRP A 668 -4.02 4.51 -4.70
N GLY A 669 -4.41 5.63 -4.09
CA GLY A 669 -5.62 5.74 -3.26
C GLY A 669 -6.87 5.45 -4.06
N MET A 670 -7.27 6.41 -4.90
CA MET A 670 -8.32 6.25 -5.90
C MET A 670 -7.81 6.73 -7.27
N ASP A 671 -8.19 6.02 -8.33
CA ASP A 671 -7.93 6.33 -9.74
C ASP A 671 -8.30 7.77 -10.13
N ASP A 672 -9.54 8.16 -9.88
CA ASP A 672 -10.06 9.51 -10.03
C ASP A 672 -11.25 9.67 -9.10
N TRP A 673 -11.29 10.76 -8.32
CA TRP A 673 -12.34 10.96 -7.32
C TRP A 673 -13.77 11.05 -7.87
N ARG A 674 -13.93 11.25 -9.17
CA ARG A 674 -15.21 11.25 -9.89
C ARG A 674 -15.42 9.97 -10.72
N LYS A 675 -14.55 8.98 -10.59
CA LYS A 675 -14.50 7.73 -11.36
C LYS A 675 -14.47 7.95 -12.87
N ARG A 676 -13.67 8.92 -13.32
CA ARG A 676 -13.27 9.04 -14.73
C ARG A 676 -12.06 8.14 -14.96
N VAL A 677 -12.29 6.91 -15.41
CA VAL A 677 -11.30 5.81 -15.37
C VAL A 677 -11.04 5.17 -16.73
N SER A 678 -11.31 5.92 -17.81
CA SER A 678 -11.01 5.46 -19.16
C SER A 678 -9.53 5.15 -19.31
N ARG A 679 -9.21 4.20 -20.19
CA ARG A 679 -7.83 3.85 -20.49
C ARG A 679 -7.00 5.07 -20.93
N GLU A 680 -7.57 5.93 -21.77
CA GLU A 680 -6.96 7.20 -22.21
C GLU A 680 -6.56 8.11 -21.04
N ARG A 681 -7.34 8.11 -19.96
CA ARG A 681 -7.07 8.91 -18.76
C ARG A 681 -6.05 8.23 -17.83
N LEU A 682 -6.06 6.91 -17.73
CA LEU A 682 -5.18 6.17 -16.82
C LEU A 682 -3.78 5.91 -17.39
N GLU A 683 -3.68 5.66 -18.70
CA GLU A 683 -2.41 5.29 -19.36
C GLU A 683 -1.28 6.31 -19.13
N PRO A 684 -1.52 7.64 -19.19
CA PRO A 684 -0.48 8.61 -18.88
C PRO A 684 0.15 8.44 -17.49
N TYR A 685 -0.64 8.10 -16.46
CA TYR A 685 -0.11 7.88 -15.12
C TYR A 685 0.76 6.63 -15.04
N PHE A 686 0.35 5.53 -15.68
CA PHE A 686 1.16 4.31 -15.74
C PHE A 686 2.47 4.54 -16.49
N ARG A 687 2.44 5.32 -17.59
CA ARG A 687 3.64 5.74 -18.30
C ARG A 687 4.57 6.57 -17.40
N LEU A 688 4.04 7.55 -16.67
CA LEU A 688 4.82 8.34 -15.72
C LEU A 688 5.44 7.45 -14.63
N GLN A 689 4.71 6.52 -14.03
CA GLN A 689 5.28 5.62 -13.02
C GLN A 689 6.36 4.70 -13.59
N ARG A 690 6.16 4.14 -14.78
CA ARG A 690 7.20 3.35 -15.48
C ARG A 690 8.45 4.19 -15.73
N ASP A 691 8.27 5.40 -16.25
CA ASP A 691 9.36 6.31 -16.59
C ASP A 691 10.07 6.88 -15.34
N ALA A 692 9.40 6.87 -14.17
CA ALA A 692 9.99 7.10 -12.85
C ALA A 692 10.72 5.88 -12.26
N HIS A 693 10.83 4.78 -13.02
CA HIS A 693 11.44 3.50 -12.61
C HIS A 693 10.77 2.81 -11.42
N PHE A 694 9.48 3.09 -11.20
CA PHE A 694 8.67 2.26 -10.32
C PHE A 694 8.38 0.91 -10.94
N ASN A 695 8.20 -0.08 -10.08
CA ASN A 695 7.83 -1.44 -10.43
C ASN A 695 6.65 -1.96 -9.62
N VAL A 696 6.10 -1.15 -8.70
CA VAL A 696 4.91 -1.48 -7.90
C VAL A 696 3.92 -0.32 -7.84
N VAL A 697 2.63 -0.65 -7.96
CA VAL A 697 1.49 0.15 -7.53
C VAL A 697 0.79 -0.59 -6.40
N ARG A 698 0.56 0.07 -5.25
CA ARG A 698 -0.37 -0.46 -4.24
C ARG A 698 -1.76 0.11 -4.47
N ASN A 699 -2.73 -0.76 -4.77
CA ASN A 699 -4.16 -0.44 -4.84
C ASN A 699 -4.72 -0.32 -3.42
N TRP A 700 -4.51 0.84 -2.81
CA TRP A 700 -4.86 1.10 -1.42
C TRP A 700 -6.37 0.95 -1.22
N VAL A 701 -6.74 0.21 -0.17
CA VAL A 701 -8.11 -0.26 0.17
C VAL A 701 -8.96 -0.72 -1.02
N GLY A 702 -8.33 -1.24 -2.08
CA GLY A 702 -9.02 -1.86 -3.21
C GLY A 702 -9.94 -0.93 -4.00
N GLN A 703 -9.71 0.39 -3.99
CA GLN A 703 -10.63 1.34 -4.63
C GLN A 703 -10.56 1.35 -6.16
N ASN A 704 -9.62 0.61 -6.74
CA ASN A 704 -9.41 0.52 -8.19
C ASN A 704 -9.71 -0.91 -8.65
N THR A 705 -10.82 -1.12 -9.35
CA THR A 705 -11.26 -2.45 -9.81
C THR A 705 -11.81 -2.41 -11.24
N GLU A 706 -11.12 -1.67 -12.09
CA GLU A 706 -11.40 -1.56 -13.53
C GLU A 706 -10.46 -2.44 -14.35
N ALA A 707 -10.93 -2.95 -15.49
CA ALA A 707 -10.08 -3.72 -16.40
C ALA A 707 -8.89 -2.87 -16.90
N SER A 708 -9.12 -1.60 -17.23
CA SER A 708 -8.08 -0.68 -17.69
C SER A 708 -6.93 -0.54 -16.72
N PHE A 709 -7.20 -0.51 -15.40
CA PHE A 709 -6.17 -0.39 -14.37
C PHE A 709 -5.23 -1.60 -14.38
N PHE A 710 -5.77 -2.82 -14.34
CA PHE A 710 -4.94 -4.03 -14.29
C PHE A 710 -4.29 -4.35 -15.64
N GLU A 711 -4.96 -4.07 -16.76
CA GLU A 711 -4.37 -4.21 -18.10
C GLU A 711 -3.16 -3.27 -18.29
N LEU A 712 -3.27 -2.02 -17.86
CA LEU A 712 -2.15 -1.08 -17.91
C LEU A 712 -1.04 -1.50 -16.94
N ALA A 713 -1.38 -2.02 -15.75
CA ALA A 713 -0.38 -2.56 -14.84
C ALA A 713 0.40 -3.73 -15.47
N ASP A 714 -0.30 -4.65 -16.15
CA ASP A 714 0.33 -5.75 -16.86
C ASP A 714 1.26 -5.28 -17.98
N GLU A 715 0.81 -4.32 -18.80
CA GLU A 715 1.55 -3.83 -19.96
C GLU A 715 2.77 -2.99 -19.60
N TYR A 716 2.67 -2.19 -18.55
CA TYR A 716 3.75 -1.32 -18.09
C TYR A 716 4.69 -2.04 -17.10
N GLY A 717 4.42 -3.32 -16.77
CA GLY A 717 5.24 -4.09 -15.84
C GLY A 717 5.13 -3.58 -14.39
N MET A 718 3.98 -3.04 -14.00
CA MET A 718 3.73 -2.61 -12.62
C MET A 718 3.14 -3.78 -11.83
N LEU A 719 3.85 -4.25 -10.81
CA LEU A 719 3.28 -5.19 -9.85
C LEU A 719 2.16 -4.49 -9.08
N VAL A 720 1.09 -5.22 -8.78
CA VAL A 720 -0.03 -4.71 -8.00
C VAL A 720 -0.07 -5.41 -6.64
N PHE A 721 0.02 -4.62 -5.58
CA PHE A 721 -0.37 -5.04 -4.24
C PHE A 721 -1.80 -4.62 -4.01
N ASN A 722 -2.71 -5.58 -3.88
CA ASN A 722 -4.14 -5.32 -3.92
C ASN A 722 -4.77 -5.46 -2.53
N ASP A 723 -5.24 -4.35 -1.96
CA ASP A 723 -6.02 -4.37 -0.73
C ASP A 723 -7.51 -4.68 -1.01
N PHE A 724 -8.24 -5.12 0.00
CA PHE A 724 -9.71 -5.09 0.06
C PHE A 724 -10.19 -3.85 0.83
N TRP A 725 -11.50 -3.59 0.79
CA TRP A 725 -12.13 -2.30 1.12
C TRP A 725 -12.27 -2.01 2.62
N GLN A 726 -11.16 -2.11 3.37
CA GLN A 726 -11.10 -1.82 4.79
C GLN A 726 -9.88 -0.98 5.15
N SER A 727 -10.11 0.06 5.94
CA SER A 727 -9.07 0.83 6.64
C SER A 727 -9.37 0.88 8.14
N THR A 728 -8.71 1.76 8.86
CA THR A 728 -7.68 1.46 9.84
C THR A 728 -8.22 0.80 11.11
N GLN A 729 -7.54 -0.24 11.58
CA GLN A 729 -7.97 -0.96 12.77
C GLN A 729 -7.91 -0.07 14.01
N ASN A 730 -8.93 -0.18 14.87
CA ASN A 730 -9.14 0.69 16.03
C ASN A 730 -9.45 2.15 15.69
N TYR A 731 -9.75 2.45 14.43
CA TYR A 731 -10.13 3.77 13.98
C TYR A 731 -11.42 3.72 13.15
N ASN A 732 -11.45 3.06 11.99
CA ASN A 732 -12.67 2.97 11.17
C ASN A 732 -13.66 1.91 11.67
N MET A 733 -14.94 2.07 11.31
CA MET A 733 -15.97 1.06 11.53
C MET A 733 -15.71 -0.22 10.71
N GLU A 734 -16.22 -1.35 11.19
CA GLU A 734 -16.15 -2.64 10.49
C GLU A 734 -17.36 -2.81 9.55
N PRO A 735 -17.20 -3.47 8.39
CA PRO A 735 -18.33 -3.81 7.52
C PRO A 735 -19.44 -4.55 8.28
N ALA A 736 -20.67 -4.08 8.15
CA ALA A 736 -21.81 -4.65 8.88
C ALA A 736 -22.31 -5.98 8.29
N ASP A 737 -22.07 -6.19 6.98
CA ASP A 737 -22.48 -7.39 6.24
C ASP A 737 -21.25 -8.10 5.67
N ALA A 738 -20.73 -9.07 6.43
CA ALA A 738 -19.55 -9.83 6.04
C ALA A 738 -19.79 -10.73 4.81
N ALA A 739 -21.01 -11.24 4.63
CA ALA A 739 -21.33 -12.09 3.48
C ALA A 739 -21.29 -11.27 2.18
N LEU A 740 -21.94 -10.10 2.18
CA LEU A 740 -21.89 -9.18 1.04
C LEU A 740 -20.46 -8.77 0.68
N PHE A 741 -19.62 -8.51 1.70
CA PHE A 741 -18.21 -8.19 1.50
C PHE A 741 -17.46 -9.35 0.82
N LEU A 742 -17.60 -10.57 1.34
CA LEU A 742 -16.94 -11.76 0.80
C LEU A 742 -17.45 -12.11 -0.60
N ASP A 743 -18.74 -11.93 -0.89
CA ASP A 743 -19.31 -12.15 -2.23
C ASP A 743 -18.70 -11.19 -3.27
N ASN A 744 -18.54 -9.91 -2.91
CA ASN A 744 -17.87 -8.95 -3.77
C ASN A 744 -16.38 -9.31 -3.93
N ALA A 745 -15.71 -9.75 -2.85
CA ALA A 745 -14.29 -10.13 -2.90
C ALA A 745 -14.06 -11.34 -3.82
N ALA A 746 -14.94 -12.34 -3.76
CA ALA A 746 -14.94 -13.50 -4.64
C ALA A 746 -15.09 -13.10 -6.11
N GLU A 747 -15.98 -12.14 -6.43
CA GLU A 747 -16.10 -11.60 -7.79
C GLU A 747 -14.82 -10.91 -8.27
N VAL A 748 -14.19 -10.07 -7.44
CA VAL A 748 -12.94 -9.38 -7.79
C VAL A 748 -11.80 -10.37 -8.02
N ILE A 749 -11.64 -11.38 -7.15
CA ILE A 749 -10.60 -12.40 -7.33
C ILE A 749 -10.81 -13.14 -8.64
N LYS A 750 -12.02 -13.67 -8.91
CA LYS A 750 -12.33 -14.41 -10.14
C LYS A 750 -12.09 -13.56 -11.39
N ARG A 751 -12.49 -12.30 -11.35
CA ARG A 751 -12.40 -11.37 -12.50
C ARG A 751 -10.95 -11.02 -12.83
N PHE A 752 -10.09 -10.84 -11.83
CA PHE A 752 -8.76 -10.24 -12.04
C PHE A 752 -7.56 -11.18 -11.76
N ARG A 753 -7.78 -12.42 -11.30
CA ARG A 753 -6.70 -13.40 -11.00
C ARG A 753 -5.73 -13.71 -12.16
N ASN A 754 -6.11 -13.46 -13.42
CA ASN A 754 -5.24 -13.70 -14.59
C ASN A 754 -4.22 -12.59 -14.84
N HIS A 755 -4.34 -11.44 -14.18
CA HIS A 755 -3.39 -10.35 -14.34
C HIS A 755 -2.04 -10.71 -13.70
N PRO A 756 -0.95 -10.87 -14.48
CA PRO A 756 0.38 -11.12 -13.92
C PRO A 756 0.88 -9.96 -13.05
N SER A 757 0.36 -8.74 -13.19
CA SER A 757 0.69 -7.64 -12.30
C SER A 757 0.37 -7.93 -10.82
N ILE A 758 -0.80 -8.49 -10.50
CA ILE A 758 -1.19 -8.76 -9.11
C ILE A 758 -0.21 -9.75 -8.50
N VAL A 759 0.38 -9.48 -7.33
CA VAL A 759 1.32 -10.42 -6.66
C VAL A 759 1.06 -10.58 -5.17
N LEU A 760 0.13 -9.82 -4.60
CA LEU A 760 -0.16 -9.83 -3.17
C LEU A 760 -1.60 -9.37 -2.92
N TRP A 761 -2.29 -10.05 -2.03
CA TRP A 761 -3.63 -9.67 -1.55
C TRP A 761 -3.54 -9.25 -0.08
N PHE A 762 -4.01 -8.05 0.23
CA PHE A 762 -4.09 -7.51 1.59
C PHE A 762 -5.54 -7.51 2.08
N GLY A 763 -5.78 -8.05 3.28
CA GLY A 763 -7.09 -8.02 3.90
C GLY A 763 -7.56 -6.61 4.27
N ARG A 764 -6.65 -5.78 4.81
CA ARG A 764 -6.96 -4.46 5.36
C ARG A 764 -5.74 -3.54 5.38
N ASN A 765 -5.98 -2.25 5.16
CA ASN A 765 -5.03 -1.17 5.45
C ASN A 765 -4.86 -0.95 6.96
N GLU A 766 -3.62 -0.90 7.44
CA GLU A 766 -3.29 -0.56 8.84
C GLU A 766 -3.99 -1.41 9.90
N GLY A 767 -4.05 -2.72 9.68
CA GLY A 767 -4.50 -3.68 10.68
C GLY A 767 -4.90 -5.01 10.07
N VAL A 768 -5.64 -5.83 10.80
CA VAL A 768 -6.19 -7.11 10.34
C VAL A 768 -7.73 -7.01 10.34
N PRO A 769 -8.45 -7.55 9.35
CA PRO A 769 -9.91 -7.62 9.39
C PRO A 769 -10.40 -8.39 10.61
N ALA A 770 -11.67 -8.24 11.00
CA ALA A 770 -12.27 -9.14 11.99
C ALA A 770 -12.14 -10.62 11.54
N PRO A 771 -12.06 -11.61 12.47
CA PRO A 771 -11.79 -13.01 12.13
C PRO A 771 -12.65 -13.58 11.00
N ILE A 772 -13.96 -13.31 10.99
CA ILE A 772 -14.88 -13.78 9.94
C ILE A 772 -14.49 -13.30 8.53
N LEU A 773 -13.99 -12.07 8.41
CA LEU A 773 -13.54 -11.51 7.13
C LEU A 773 -12.13 -11.97 6.81
N ASN A 774 -11.21 -11.96 7.77
CA ASN A 774 -9.82 -12.35 7.55
C ASN A 774 -9.68 -13.80 7.11
N GLU A 775 -10.38 -14.72 7.79
CA GLU A 775 -10.39 -16.14 7.45
C GLU A 775 -11.20 -16.42 6.17
N GLY A 776 -12.30 -15.70 5.95
CA GLY A 776 -13.09 -15.79 4.72
C GLY A 776 -12.31 -15.35 3.48
N LEU A 777 -11.58 -14.23 3.55
CA LEU A 777 -10.72 -13.74 2.47
C LEU A 777 -9.56 -14.70 2.19
N ASP A 778 -8.92 -15.21 3.23
CA ASP A 778 -7.86 -16.22 3.12
C ASP A 778 -8.34 -17.50 2.43
N GLN A 779 -9.53 -17.98 2.78
CA GLN A 779 -10.17 -19.10 2.10
C GLN A 779 -10.47 -18.78 0.63
N LEU A 780 -11.08 -17.63 0.33
CA LEU A 780 -11.39 -17.23 -1.04
C LEU A 780 -10.13 -17.09 -1.91
N VAL A 781 -9.06 -16.48 -1.39
CA VAL A 781 -7.80 -16.37 -2.14
C VAL A 781 -7.21 -17.76 -2.39
N ALA A 782 -7.21 -18.65 -1.40
CA ALA A 782 -6.71 -20.01 -1.57
C ALA A 782 -7.49 -20.83 -2.61
N GLU A 783 -8.82 -20.69 -2.65
CA GLU A 783 -9.71 -21.47 -3.52
C GLU A 783 -9.83 -20.88 -4.94
N LEU A 784 -9.90 -19.55 -5.06
CA LEU A 784 -10.20 -18.88 -6.32
C LEU A 784 -8.95 -18.38 -7.06
N ASP A 785 -7.84 -18.11 -6.37
CA ASP A 785 -6.55 -17.77 -6.98
C ASP A 785 -5.53 -18.90 -6.73
N GLY A 786 -5.16 -19.07 -5.47
CA GLY A 786 -4.26 -20.10 -4.96
C GLY A 786 -2.79 -19.91 -5.35
N THR A 787 -2.44 -18.88 -6.13
CA THR A 787 -1.06 -18.69 -6.63
C THR A 787 -0.31 -17.53 -5.99
N ARG A 788 -0.96 -16.76 -5.12
CA ARG A 788 -0.44 -15.52 -4.53
C ARG A 788 -0.64 -15.49 -3.02
N TRP A 789 0.22 -14.75 -2.34
CA TRP A 789 0.14 -14.60 -0.89
C TRP A 789 -1.03 -13.71 -0.48
N TYR A 790 -1.77 -14.16 0.52
CA TYR A 790 -2.72 -13.36 1.28
C TYR A 790 -2.15 -13.06 2.66
N THR A 791 -2.20 -11.80 3.06
CA THR A 791 -1.95 -11.41 4.45
C THR A 791 -3.02 -10.43 4.91
N GLY A 792 -3.42 -10.54 6.17
CA GLY A 792 -4.48 -9.71 6.73
C GLY A 792 -4.14 -8.22 6.76
N SER A 793 -2.85 -7.85 6.72
CA SER A 793 -2.40 -6.47 6.97
C SER A 793 -1.39 -5.96 5.97
N SER A 794 -1.63 -4.77 5.41
CA SER A 794 -0.65 -3.95 4.70
C SER A 794 0.08 -2.97 5.64
N ASN A 795 0.55 -3.44 6.80
CA ASN A 795 1.24 -2.56 7.77
C ASN A 795 2.42 -3.25 8.48
N GLU A 796 2.19 -4.12 9.48
CA GLU A 796 3.27 -4.59 10.37
C GLU A 796 3.54 -6.10 10.33
N ILE A 797 2.84 -6.87 9.48
CA ILE A 797 3.01 -8.33 9.38
C ILE A 797 4.00 -8.65 8.26
N ASN A 798 5.22 -9.08 8.61
CA ASN A 798 6.36 -9.18 7.68
C ASN A 798 6.62 -7.86 6.91
N LEU A 799 6.17 -6.72 7.46
CA LEU A 799 6.24 -5.40 6.85
C LEU A 799 6.69 -4.38 7.89
N GLN A 800 7.20 -3.26 7.41
CA GLN A 800 7.54 -2.12 8.25
C GLN A 800 6.33 -1.21 8.37
N GLY A 801 6.02 -0.82 9.60
CA GLY A 801 4.86 0.02 9.91
C GLY A 801 4.79 1.32 9.10
N SER A 802 3.58 1.80 8.85
CA SER A 802 3.30 2.95 7.99
C SER A 802 3.88 4.28 8.48
N GLY A 803 4.18 5.16 7.53
CA GLY A 803 4.69 6.50 7.77
C GLY A 803 6.21 6.55 7.96
N PRO A 804 6.75 7.73 8.35
CA PRO A 804 6.03 8.99 8.59
C PRO A 804 5.40 9.56 7.32
N TYR A 805 4.46 10.50 7.49
CA TYR A 805 3.77 11.18 6.37
C TYR A 805 4.08 12.69 6.29
N ASN A 806 4.74 13.25 7.31
CA ASN A 806 5.15 14.63 7.37
C ASN A 806 6.64 14.81 6.99
N TYR A 807 7.09 16.04 6.82
CA TYR A 807 8.46 16.30 6.38
C TYR A 807 9.49 15.76 7.38
N ARG A 808 10.48 15.05 6.84
CA ARG A 808 11.67 14.60 7.56
C ARG A 808 12.91 15.09 6.85
N GLU A 809 13.92 15.42 7.64
CA GLU A 809 15.23 15.75 7.13
C GLU A 809 15.78 14.60 6.26
N PRO A 810 16.32 14.86 5.07
CA PRO A 810 16.77 13.84 4.12
C PRO A 810 17.67 12.75 4.72
N VAL A 811 18.59 13.11 5.62
CA VAL A 811 19.51 12.18 6.29
C VAL A 811 18.79 11.13 7.16
N ALA A 812 17.55 11.39 7.60
CA ALA A 812 16.77 10.44 8.39
C ALA A 812 16.46 9.15 7.60
N TYR A 813 16.30 9.25 6.27
CA TYR A 813 16.02 8.12 5.37
C TYR A 813 17.19 7.14 5.22
N PHE A 814 18.40 7.55 5.59
CA PHE A 814 19.60 6.69 5.60
C PHE A 814 19.88 6.07 6.98
N ASN A 815 19.26 6.63 8.03
CA ASN A 815 19.52 6.25 9.41
C ASN A 815 18.26 5.64 10.04
N LYS A 816 17.45 6.46 10.70
CA LYS A 816 16.32 6.02 11.54
C LYS A 816 15.16 5.44 10.74
N LEU A 817 15.01 5.82 9.48
CA LEU A 817 13.92 5.37 8.60
C LEU A 817 14.38 4.32 7.57
N ALA A 818 15.66 3.94 7.60
CA ALA A 818 16.29 3.00 6.67
C ALA A 818 16.07 1.55 7.10
N GLN A 819 14.82 1.13 7.22
CA GLN A 819 14.47 -0.22 7.64
C GLN A 819 13.23 -0.79 6.93
N GLY A 820 13.32 -2.09 6.66
CA GLY A 820 12.24 -3.01 6.33
C GLY A 820 11.61 -2.88 4.94
N PHE A 821 10.38 -3.39 4.86
CA PHE A 821 9.53 -3.33 3.69
C PHE A 821 8.38 -2.36 4.01
N SER A 822 8.58 -1.08 3.67
CA SER A 822 7.62 -0.01 3.97
C SER A 822 6.65 0.12 2.80
N VAL A 823 5.36 -0.13 3.06
CA VAL A 823 4.29 0.03 2.08
C VAL A 823 3.70 1.43 2.08
N GLU A 824 4.07 2.29 3.04
CA GLU A 824 3.68 3.70 3.09
C GLU A 824 4.78 4.54 3.73
N VAL A 825 5.28 5.54 2.98
CA VAL A 825 6.06 6.66 3.52
C VAL A 825 5.75 7.92 2.73
N GLY A 826 5.47 9.03 3.40
CA GLY A 826 5.06 10.27 2.75
C GLY A 826 5.81 11.48 3.25
N THR A 827 5.83 12.52 2.42
CA THR A 827 6.27 13.86 2.78
C THR A 827 5.48 14.87 1.95
N PRO A 828 5.23 16.10 2.43
CA PRO A 828 4.58 17.12 1.61
C PRO A 828 5.27 17.36 0.26
N SER A 829 4.46 17.61 -0.77
CA SER A 829 4.90 17.80 -2.14
C SER A 829 4.01 18.80 -2.88
N PHE A 830 4.35 20.08 -2.74
CA PHE A 830 3.59 21.15 -3.40
C PHE A 830 3.67 21.01 -4.92
N SER A 831 2.54 21.19 -5.60
CA SER A 831 2.48 21.06 -7.05
C SER A 831 3.25 22.19 -7.76
N THR A 832 3.47 22.03 -9.05
CA THR A 832 4.05 23.10 -9.88
C THR A 832 3.16 24.34 -9.88
N LEU A 833 3.77 25.52 -10.03
CA LEU A 833 3.05 26.80 -10.11
C LEU A 833 1.87 26.75 -11.09
N GLU A 834 2.09 26.17 -12.26
CA GLU A 834 1.10 26.11 -13.32
C GLU A 834 -0.08 25.18 -12.99
N ALA A 835 0.19 24.03 -12.34
CA ALA A 835 -0.84 23.11 -11.87
C ALA A 835 -1.68 23.73 -10.74
N PHE A 836 -1.03 24.38 -9.78
CA PHE A 836 -1.73 25.06 -8.69
C PHE A 836 -2.62 26.19 -9.21
N GLN A 837 -2.15 26.99 -10.16
CA GLN A 837 -2.94 28.05 -10.79
C GLN A 837 -4.11 27.51 -11.62
N ALA A 838 -3.96 26.32 -12.22
CA ALA A 838 -5.04 25.68 -12.96
C ALA A 838 -6.16 25.19 -12.02
N SER A 839 -5.83 24.67 -10.83
CA SER A 839 -6.83 24.28 -9.83
C SER A 839 -7.35 25.45 -8.99
N VAL A 840 -6.55 26.51 -8.82
CA VAL A 840 -6.90 27.73 -8.05
C VAL A 840 -6.75 28.97 -8.94
N PRO A 841 -7.66 29.19 -9.92
CA PRO A 841 -7.53 30.29 -10.88
C PRO A 841 -7.82 31.68 -10.27
N ALA A 842 -8.49 31.75 -9.12
CA ALA A 842 -8.75 33.01 -8.43
C ALA A 842 -7.48 33.54 -7.76
N VAL A 843 -6.90 34.62 -8.31
CA VAL A 843 -5.63 35.21 -7.86
C VAL A 843 -5.63 35.56 -6.37
N GLN A 844 -6.77 36.01 -5.83
CA GLN A 844 -6.93 36.35 -4.42
C GLN A 844 -6.87 35.15 -3.47
N ASP A 845 -7.09 33.93 -3.97
CA ASP A 845 -6.96 32.68 -3.21
C ASP A 845 -5.58 32.04 -3.39
N GLN A 846 -4.77 32.55 -4.33
CA GLN A 846 -3.45 32.01 -4.64
C GLN A 846 -2.37 32.41 -3.62
N TRP A 847 -2.51 33.54 -2.93
CA TRP A 847 -1.54 33.99 -1.93
C TRP A 847 -2.12 35.07 -1.01
N PRO A 848 -1.88 35.05 0.31
CA PRO A 848 -1.11 34.06 1.08
C PRO A 848 -1.86 32.73 1.30
N ILE A 849 -1.21 31.75 1.95
CA ILE A 849 -1.79 30.44 2.30
C ILE A 849 -3.10 30.65 3.09
N GLY A 850 -4.18 29.99 2.65
CA GLY A 850 -5.52 30.11 3.23
C GLY A 850 -6.39 28.88 3.03
N ASP A 851 -7.72 29.04 3.15
CA ASP A 851 -8.66 27.92 3.15
C ASP A 851 -8.66 27.12 1.84
N VAL A 852 -8.47 27.77 0.68
CA VAL A 852 -8.41 27.05 -0.60
C VAL A 852 -7.18 26.14 -0.68
N TRP A 853 -6.05 26.55 -0.09
CA TRP A 853 -4.86 25.71 0.03
C TRP A 853 -5.12 24.50 0.91
N ALA A 854 -5.74 24.72 2.08
CA ALA A 854 -6.13 23.63 2.97
C ALA A 854 -7.14 22.69 2.32
N TYR A 855 -8.13 23.20 1.58
CA TYR A 855 -9.09 22.37 0.87
C TYR A 855 -8.37 21.43 -0.11
N HIS A 856 -7.34 21.92 -0.81
CA HIS A 856 -6.45 21.14 -1.68
C HIS A 856 -5.24 20.53 -0.93
N ASP A 857 -5.50 19.97 0.25
CA ASP A 857 -4.63 19.15 1.10
C ASP A 857 -3.39 19.82 1.72
N TRP A 858 -3.25 21.15 1.68
CA TRP A 858 -2.10 21.86 2.29
C TRP A 858 -2.32 22.25 3.76
N HIS A 859 -2.48 21.23 4.62
CA HIS A 859 -2.86 21.40 6.04
C HIS A 859 -1.68 21.65 6.98
N GLN A 860 -1.90 22.43 8.04
CA GLN A 860 -0.88 22.68 9.09
C GLN A 860 -0.90 21.65 10.24
N SER A 861 -1.80 20.66 10.18
CA SER A 861 -1.97 19.62 11.21
C SER A 861 -2.45 18.31 10.55
N GLY A 862 -2.59 17.24 11.35
CA GLY A 862 -2.92 15.90 10.86
C GLY A 862 -1.67 15.06 10.55
N ASN A 863 -1.87 13.85 10.01
CA ASN A 863 -0.77 12.92 9.73
C ASN A 863 0.25 13.51 8.74
N GLY A 864 -0.26 14.22 7.73
CA GLY A 864 0.51 14.95 6.73
C GLY A 864 0.77 16.41 7.08
N ASP A 865 0.98 16.79 8.34
CA ASP A 865 1.19 18.22 8.63
C ASP A 865 2.30 18.85 7.76
N THR A 866 1.98 19.98 7.13
CA THR A 866 2.94 20.78 6.37
C THR A 866 3.73 21.73 7.27
N ALA A 867 3.41 21.83 8.56
CA ALA A 867 4.10 22.74 9.48
C ALA A 867 5.60 22.42 9.60
N SER A 868 5.95 21.13 9.64
CA SER A 868 7.35 20.68 9.59
C SER A 868 8.06 21.06 8.28
N PHE A 869 7.37 20.97 7.15
CA PHE A 869 7.86 21.39 5.84
C PHE A 869 8.08 22.91 5.79
N MET A 870 7.09 23.69 6.22
CA MET A 870 7.13 25.17 6.21
C MET A 870 8.26 25.71 7.10
N ARG A 871 8.48 25.12 8.28
CA ARG A 871 9.61 25.46 9.14
C ARG A 871 10.93 25.18 8.43
N SER A 872 11.11 23.98 7.87
CA SER A 872 12.35 23.59 7.20
C SER A 872 12.63 24.44 5.97
N LEU A 873 11.59 24.77 5.18
CA LEU A 873 11.67 25.69 4.05
C LEU A 873 12.14 27.08 4.51
N THR A 874 11.52 27.64 5.55
CA THR A 874 11.87 28.96 6.08
C THR A 874 13.29 28.98 6.66
N ASP A 875 13.66 27.95 7.41
CA ASP A 875 14.96 27.87 8.06
C ASP A 875 16.10 27.73 7.04
N LYS A 876 15.92 26.90 6.01
CA LYS A 876 16.95 26.63 5.00
C LYS A 876 16.98 27.62 3.85
N LEU A 877 15.82 28.13 3.42
CA LEU A 877 15.65 28.91 2.18
C LEU A 877 15.02 30.29 2.39
N GLY A 878 14.72 30.67 3.63
CA GLY A 878 14.06 31.93 3.95
C GLY A 878 12.55 31.93 3.70
N ALA A 879 11.82 32.75 4.45
CA ALA A 879 10.37 32.84 4.34
C ALA A 879 9.95 33.24 2.91
N PRO A 880 8.92 32.58 2.34
CA PRO A 880 8.42 32.91 1.01
C PRO A 880 7.71 34.26 0.99
N THR A 881 7.87 35.02 -0.09
CA THR A 881 7.27 36.36 -0.26
C THR A 881 6.10 36.41 -1.25
N SER A 882 5.95 35.38 -2.08
CA SER A 882 4.91 35.24 -3.11
C SER A 882 4.69 33.76 -3.41
N LEU A 883 3.62 33.42 -4.15
CA LEU A 883 3.39 32.05 -4.62
C LEU A 883 4.55 31.51 -5.47
N ALA A 884 5.11 32.31 -6.39
CA ALA A 884 6.23 31.88 -7.23
C ALA A 884 7.51 31.63 -6.40
N ASP A 885 7.78 32.48 -5.41
CA ASP A 885 8.91 32.31 -4.48
C ASP A 885 8.70 31.09 -3.55
N PHE A 886 7.45 30.86 -3.11
CA PHE A 886 7.10 29.67 -2.35
C PHE A 886 7.30 28.40 -3.19
N GLU A 887 6.77 28.37 -4.41
CA GLU A 887 6.84 27.20 -5.27
C GLU A 887 8.27 26.85 -5.64
N ARG A 888 9.13 27.80 -6.04
CA ARG A 888 10.54 27.48 -6.36
C ARG A 888 11.27 26.84 -5.16
N LYS A 889 10.97 27.31 -3.95
CA LYS A 889 11.52 26.78 -2.69
C LYS A 889 10.97 25.39 -2.39
N ALA A 890 9.66 25.21 -2.53
CA ALA A 890 9.01 23.92 -2.36
C ALA A 890 9.55 22.88 -3.35
N GLN A 891 9.74 23.24 -4.62
CA GLN A 891 10.32 22.34 -5.63
C GLN A 891 11.75 21.91 -5.28
N LEU A 892 12.57 22.77 -4.67
CA LEU A 892 13.91 22.38 -4.20
C LEU A 892 13.82 21.32 -3.09
N LEU A 893 12.94 21.51 -2.10
CA LEU A 893 12.71 20.51 -1.04
C LEU A 893 12.11 19.22 -1.60
N ASN A 894 11.13 19.32 -2.51
CA ASN A 894 10.48 18.18 -3.16
C ASN A 894 11.51 17.26 -3.82
N TYR A 895 12.46 17.83 -4.58
CA TYR A 895 13.52 17.04 -5.22
C TYR A 895 14.40 16.34 -4.18
N GLU A 896 14.90 17.08 -3.18
CA GLU A 896 15.84 16.57 -2.18
C GLU A 896 15.26 15.41 -1.37
N THR A 897 14.03 15.58 -0.85
CA THR A 897 13.41 14.60 0.04
C THR A 897 13.01 13.34 -0.68
N HIS A 898 12.41 13.46 -1.86
CA HIS A 898 11.95 12.30 -2.61
C HIS A 898 13.12 11.49 -3.16
N ARG A 899 14.22 12.15 -3.56
CA ARG A 899 15.47 11.45 -3.88
C ARG A 899 16.00 10.70 -2.65
N ALA A 900 16.06 11.36 -1.49
CA ALA A 900 16.59 10.78 -0.26
C ALA A 900 15.78 9.57 0.25
N ILE A 901 14.46 9.52 0.03
CA ILE A 901 13.62 8.36 0.38
C ILE A 901 14.15 7.09 -0.32
N PHE A 902 14.46 7.18 -1.62
CA PHE A 902 14.90 6.03 -2.40
C PHE A 902 16.41 5.77 -2.32
N GLU A 903 17.24 6.81 -2.23
CA GLU A 903 18.68 6.62 -1.98
C GLU A 903 18.94 6.03 -0.58
N GLY A 904 18.17 6.44 0.43
CA GLY A 904 18.22 5.87 1.77
C GLY A 904 17.73 4.43 1.82
N PHE A 905 16.71 4.11 1.02
CA PHE A 905 16.30 2.73 0.75
C PHE A 905 17.46 1.90 0.15
N ASN A 906 18.06 2.39 -0.93
CA ASN A 906 19.18 1.76 -1.61
C ASN A 906 20.39 1.55 -0.68
N ALA A 907 20.71 2.52 0.17
CA ALA A 907 21.87 2.46 1.06
C ALA A 907 21.85 1.28 2.05
N GLN A 908 20.68 0.68 2.31
CA GLN A 908 20.52 -0.50 3.16
C GLN A 908 19.77 -1.64 2.44
N LEU A 909 19.75 -1.64 1.10
CA LEU A 909 19.10 -2.66 0.31
C LEU A 909 19.76 -4.02 0.54
N TRP A 910 18.94 -5.05 0.78
CA TRP A 910 19.32 -6.43 1.14
C TRP A 910 20.00 -6.64 2.49
N SER A 911 20.28 -5.57 3.24
CA SER A 911 20.75 -5.68 4.63
C SER A 911 19.65 -5.34 5.64
N LYS A 912 18.83 -4.34 5.33
CA LYS A 912 17.67 -3.93 6.14
C LYS A 912 16.42 -3.69 5.33
N ASN A 913 16.57 -3.28 4.07
CA ASN A 913 15.49 -2.88 3.19
C ASN A 913 15.28 -3.86 2.04
N SER A 914 14.03 -3.99 1.61
CA SER A 914 13.63 -4.79 0.44
C SER A 914 12.46 -4.17 -0.34
N GLY A 915 11.71 -3.25 0.28
CA GLY A 915 10.65 -2.50 -0.41
C GLY A 915 10.39 -1.11 0.18
N ARG A 916 10.05 -0.16 -0.69
CA ARG A 916 9.72 1.21 -0.35
C ARG A 916 8.62 1.75 -1.28
N LEU A 917 7.44 2.04 -0.72
CA LEU A 917 6.33 2.64 -1.44
C LEU A 917 5.99 4.03 -0.89
N LEU A 918 5.86 5.01 -1.78
CA LEU A 918 5.40 6.36 -1.42
C LEU A 918 3.93 6.35 -1.00
N TRP A 919 3.61 7.05 0.09
CA TRP A 919 2.31 7.65 0.34
C TRP A 919 2.42 9.09 -0.15
N MET A 920 2.09 9.40 -1.39
CA MET A 920 1.45 8.59 -2.43
C MET A 920 2.12 8.85 -3.77
N SER A 921 2.02 7.94 -4.74
CA SER A 921 2.50 8.23 -6.09
C SER A 921 1.46 8.97 -6.92
N HIS A 922 0.18 8.63 -6.72
CA HIS A 922 -0.93 9.09 -7.54
C HIS A 922 -1.96 9.93 -6.76
N PRO A 923 -2.36 11.11 -7.26
CA PRO A 923 -3.46 11.87 -6.70
C PRO A 923 -4.81 11.62 -7.41
N ALA A 924 -5.86 11.36 -6.63
CA ALA A 924 -7.20 11.13 -7.15
C ALA A 924 -7.90 12.41 -7.67
N TRP A 925 -7.41 13.57 -7.23
CA TRP A 925 -7.98 14.90 -7.47
C TRP A 925 -6.86 15.96 -7.39
N PRO A 926 -7.09 17.24 -7.74
CA PRO A 926 -6.06 18.27 -7.60
C PRO A 926 -5.64 18.47 -6.15
N SER A 927 -4.51 17.88 -5.78
CA SER A 927 -3.92 17.94 -4.44
C SER A 927 -2.60 18.71 -4.47
N ASN A 928 -2.08 19.08 -3.30
CA ASN A 928 -0.74 19.63 -3.13
C ASN A 928 0.10 18.80 -2.15
N MET A 929 -0.23 17.54 -1.99
CA MET A 929 0.31 16.71 -0.93
C MET A 929 0.72 15.33 -1.44
N TRP A 930 1.84 14.82 -0.92
CA TRP A 930 2.33 13.45 -1.06
C TRP A 930 2.69 12.90 -2.46
N GLN A 931 2.03 13.39 -3.51
CA GLN A 931 2.15 13.01 -4.91
C GLN A 931 3.51 13.40 -5.54
N ILE A 932 3.88 12.74 -6.63
CA ILE A 932 5.08 13.10 -7.42
C ILE A 932 4.75 13.81 -8.75
N TYR A 933 3.51 13.67 -9.21
CA TYR A 933 2.93 14.37 -10.35
C TYR A 933 1.53 14.88 -9.98
N SER A 934 1.01 15.84 -10.74
CA SER A 934 -0.33 16.41 -10.56
C SER A 934 -1.42 15.54 -11.20
N HIS A 935 -2.67 15.77 -10.76
CA HIS A 935 -3.90 15.19 -11.34
C HIS A 935 -4.15 15.55 -12.81
N ASP A 936 -3.45 16.55 -13.35
CA ASP A 936 -3.46 16.93 -14.77
C ASP A 936 -2.21 16.45 -15.54
N TYR A 937 -1.46 15.49 -14.96
CA TYR A 937 -0.23 14.89 -15.50
C TYR A 937 1.04 15.77 -15.44
N ASP A 938 0.99 16.97 -14.87
CA ASP A 938 2.20 17.80 -14.73
C ASP A 938 3.20 17.19 -13.73
N THR A 939 4.49 17.24 -14.03
CA THR A 939 5.53 16.57 -13.23
C THR A 939 6.31 17.58 -12.39
N HIS A 940 6.33 17.38 -11.07
CA HIS A 940 7.02 18.25 -10.11
C HIS A 940 8.49 17.86 -9.99
N ALA A 941 9.27 18.61 -9.22
CA ALA A 941 10.65 18.22 -8.91
C ALA A 941 10.73 16.91 -8.12
N ALA A 942 9.68 16.57 -7.35
CA ALA A 942 9.54 15.28 -6.66
C ALA A 942 9.64 14.10 -7.65
N TYR A 943 8.96 14.17 -8.80
CA TYR A 943 9.04 13.15 -9.86
C TYR A 943 10.47 12.91 -10.31
N TYR A 944 11.24 13.97 -10.58
CA TYR A 944 12.60 13.84 -11.08
C TYR A 944 13.59 13.42 -9.99
N GLY A 945 13.36 13.81 -8.72
CA GLY A 945 14.11 13.29 -7.58
C GLY A 945 13.91 11.78 -7.40
N VAL A 946 12.66 11.30 -7.48
CA VAL A 946 12.34 9.86 -7.48
C VAL A 946 12.96 9.16 -8.67
N ARG A 947 12.70 9.65 -9.88
CA ARG A 947 13.18 9.04 -11.12
C ARG A 947 14.69 8.84 -11.10
N ASN A 948 15.42 9.84 -10.62
CA ASN A 948 16.86 9.73 -10.48
C ASN A 948 17.28 8.64 -9.48
N ALA A 949 16.76 8.67 -8.25
CA ALA A 949 17.12 7.71 -7.19
C ALA A 949 16.63 6.27 -7.45
N ALA A 950 15.61 6.11 -8.28
CA ALA A 950 14.99 4.83 -8.59
C ALA A 950 15.56 4.17 -9.85
N GLU A 951 16.58 4.73 -10.50
CA GLU A 951 17.28 4.09 -11.62
C GLU A 951 17.69 2.63 -11.31
N MET A 952 17.70 1.76 -12.33
CA MET A 952 18.14 0.37 -12.16
C MET A 952 19.64 0.26 -11.90
N LEU A 953 20.44 1.12 -12.56
CA LEU A 953 21.86 1.28 -12.35
C LEU A 953 22.12 2.73 -11.95
N HIS A 954 22.48 2.98 -10.69
CA HIS A 954 22.46 4.31 -10.09
C HIS A 954 23.74 4.63 -9.32
N VAL A 955 24.22 5.88 -9.41
CA VAL A 955 25.29 6.40 -8.52
C VAL A 955 24.71 7.41 -7.53
N GLN A 956 25.02 7.22 -6.25
CA GLN A 956 24.52 8.07 -5.17
C GLN A 956 25.59 8.37 -4.13
N MET A 957 25.38 9.46 -3.40
CA MET A 957 26.11 9.84 -2.19
C MET A 957 25.23 9.55 -0.96
N ASN A 958 25.68 8.65 -0.09
CA ASN A 958 25.02 8.36 1.17
C ASN A 958 25.21 9.54 2.13
N LEU A 959 24.11 10.19 2.53
CA LEU A 959 24.15 11.46 3.27
C LEU A 959 24.83 11.41 4.65
N PRO A 960 24.77 10.34 5.47
CA PRO A 960 25.36 10.37 6.81
C PRO A 960 26.89 10.56 6.82
N GLY A 961 27.60 9.91 5.91
CA GLY A 961 29.06 9.94 5.83
C GLY A 961 29.62 10.50 4.53
N HIS A 962 28.78 10.83 3.55
CA HIS A 962 29.13 11.28 2.20
C HIS A 962 29.95 10.25 1.40
N GLU A 963 29.75 8.96 1.68
CA GLU A 963 30.28 7.87 0.86
C GLU A 963 29.53 7.77 -0.47
N VAL A 964 30.26 7.57 -1.56
CA VAL A 964 29.66 7.29 -2.88
C VAL A 964 29.54 5.78 -3.06
N VAL A 965 28.37 5.32 -3.49
CA VAL A 965 28.09 3.92 -3.81
C VAL A 965 27.42 3.82 -5.18
N VAL A 966 27.45 2.61 -5.76
CA VAL A 966 26.73 2.26 -6.98
C VAL A 966 25.72 1.17 -6.66
N VAL A 967 24.50 1.35 -7.14
CA VAL A 967 23.38 0.40 -7.00
C VAL A 967 23.15 -0.24 -8.36
N ASN A 968 23.07 -1.56 -8.41
CA ASN A 968 22.63 -2.29 -9.58
C ASN A 968 21.51 -3.26 -9.18
N ASN A 969 20.28 -2.90 -9.54
CA ASN A 969 19.10 -3.71 -9.29
C ASN A 969 18.83 -4.74 -10.41
N ALA A 970 19.57 -4.69 -11.52
CA ALA A 970 19.36 -5.60 -12.64
C ALA A 970 19.81 -7.03 -12.28
N ALA A 971 19.23 -8.02 -12.98
CA ALA A 971 19.56 -9.43 -12.82
C ALA A 971 20.98 -9.79 -13.31
N GLU A 972 21.61 -8.90 -14.08
CA GLU A 972 22.93 -9.10 -14.66
C GLU A 972 23.98 -8.15 -14.04
N PRO A 973 25.23 -8.60 -13.85
CA PRO A 973 26.32 -7.73 -13.41
C PRO A 973 26.76 -6.80 -14.54
N VAL A 974 27.31 -5.63 -14.19
CA VAL A 974 27.80 -4.63 -15.15
C VAL A 974 29.28 -4.36 -14.92
N SER A 975 30.06 -4.45 -16.00
CA SER A 975 31.52 -4.36 -15.97
C SER A 975 32.11 -3.17 -16.71
N GLY A 976 33.30 -2.74 -16.25
CA GLY A 976 34.02 -1.61 -16.83
C GLY A 976 33.38 -0.26 -16.49
N LEU A 977 32.82 -0.13 -15.29
CA LEU A 977 32.21 1.12 -14.82
C LEU A 977 33.26 2.02 -14.16
N ARG A 978 33.01 3.33 -14.21
CA ARG A 978 33.82 4.35 -13.54
C ARG A 978 32.93 5.44 -12.98
N VAL A 979 33.05 5.67 -11.68
CA VAL A 979 32.43 6.82 -11.02
C VAL A 979 33.34 8.03 -11.19
N ARG A 980 32.78 9.17 -11.62
CA ARG A 980 33.39 10.50 -11.55
C ARG A 980 32.62 11.34 -10.54
N ALA A 981 33.33 11.92 -9.58
CA ALA A 981 32.80 12.86 -8.61
C ALA A 981 33.50 14.21 -8.76
N GLU A 982 32.72 15.27 -8.91
CA GLU A 982 33.20 16.65 -9.03
C GLU A 982 32.55 17.52 -7.94
N VAL A 983 33.36 18.32 -7.25
CA VAL A 983 32.92 19.24 -6.19
C VAL A 983 33.15 20.67 -6.65
N TYR A 984 32.09 21.48 -6.61
CA TYR A 984 32.09 22.88 -7.01
C TYR A 984 31.83 23.78 -5.80
N ALA A 985 32.44 24.96 -5.79
CA ALA A 985 32.08 26.04 -4.87
C ALA A 985 30.74 26.66 -5.24
N ALA A 986 30.16 27.46 -4.33
CA ALA A 986 28.91 28.20 -4.58
C ALA A 986 28.99 29.16 -5.78
N ASP A 987 30.18 29.64 -6.14
CA ASP A 987 30.43 30.50 -7.30
C ASP A 987 30.64 29.74 -8.62
N GLY A 988 30.40 28.42 -8.63
CA GLY A 988 30.56 27.55 -9.80
C GLY A 988 31.98 27.09 -10.09
N LYS A 989 33.00 27.51 -9.32
CA LYS A 989 34.37 27.05 -9.51
C LYS A 989 34.51 25.56 -9.17
N LEU A 990 35.05 24.75 -10.09
CA LEU A 990 35.44 23.37 -9.81
C LEU A 990 36.61 23.35 -8.80
N LEU A 991 36.40 22.71 -7.65
CA LEU A 991 37.39 22.59 -6.59
C LEU A 991 38.15 21.27 -6.65
N GLN A 992 37.44 20.16 -6.87
CA GLN A 992 37.99 18.81 -6.84
C GLN A 992 37.31 17.94 -7.88
N GLN A 993 38.07 17.05 -8.51
CA GLN A 993 37.55 15.95 -9.33
C GLN A 993 38.26 14.65 -8.92
N ARG A 994 37.50 13.56 -8.78
CA ARG A 994 38.01 12.21 -8.52
C ARG A 994 37.31 11.21 -9.43
N GLU A 995 38.03 10.17 -9.82
CA GLU A 995 37.47 9.05 -10.55
C GLU A 995 37.90 7.73 -9.92
N GLN A 996 37.00 6.75 -9.90
CA GLN A 996 37.26 5.41 -9.39
C GLN A 996 36.55 4.38 -10.25
N ALA A 997 37.30 3.37 -10.72
CA ALA A 997 36.73 2.22 -11.43
C ALA A 997 36.05 1.25 -10.45
N LEU A 998 34.98 0.60 -10.91
CA LEU A 998 34.32 -0.48 -10.19
C LEU A 998 33.64 -1.47 -11.14
N GLU A 999 33.21 -2.58 -10.57
CA GLU A 999 32.31 -3.56 -11.16
C GLU A 999 31.04 -3.59 -10.30
N ALA A 1000 29.87 -3.57 -10.92
CA ALA A 1000 28.60 -3.62 -10.19
C ALA A 1000 28.01 -5.04 -10.27
N ALA A 1001 27.95 -5.73 -9.12
CA ALA A 1001 27.30 -7.04 -9.04
C ALA A 1001 25.80 -6.95 -9.34
N ALA A 1002 25.20 -8.05 -9.80
CA ALA A 1002 23.76 -8.14 -10.00
C ALA A 1002 22.99 -8.02 -8.69
N VAL A 1003 21.85 -7.34 -8.70
CA VAL A 1003 20.92 -7.21 -7.56
C VAL A 1003 21.64 -6.83 -6.26
N ALA A 1004 22.49 -5.81 -6.31
CA ALA A 1004 23.41 -5.47 -5.23
C ALA A 1004 23.70 -3.96 -5.10
N VAL A 1005 24.25 -3.60 -3.95
CA VAL A 1005 24.82 -2.28 -3.66
C VAL A 1005 26.32 -2.47 -3.47
N SER A 1006 27.14 -1.64 -4.11
CA SER A 1006 28.59 -1.71 -3.97
C SER A 1006 29.03 -1.32 -2.57
N ALA A 1007 30.22 -1.76 -2.17
CA ALA A 1007 30.95 -1.09 -1.10
C ALA A 1007 31.20 0.39 -1.48
N PRO A 1008 31.45 1.30 -0.51
CA PRO A 1008 31.86 2.67 -0.78
C PRO A 1008 33.03 2.75 -1.78
N VAL A 1009 32.84 3.47 -2.89
CA VAL A 1009 33.87 3.65 -3.93
C VAL A 1009 34.66 4.95 -3.76
N LEU A 1010 34.06 5.99 -3.19
CA LEU A 1010 34.71 7.27 -2.88
C LEU A 1010 34.18 7.81 -1.55
N GLN A 1011 34.96 8.68 -0.91
CA GLN A 1011 34.58 9.38 0.32
C GLN A 1011 34.70 10.90 0.08
N LEU A 1012 33.55 11.61 0.05
CA LEU A 1012 33.49 13.02 -0.32
C LEU A 1012 33.60 13.99 0.86
N ALA A 1013 33.39 13.53 2.10
CA ALA A 1013 33.44 14.41 3.28
C ALA A 1013 34.73 15.26 3.37
N PRO A 1014 35.94 14.75 3.05
CA PRO A 1014 37.16 15.56 3.00
C PRO A 1014 37.14 16.63 1.90
N LEU A 1015 36.54 16.33 0.75
CA LEU A 1015 36.50 17.23 -0.42
C LEU A 1015 35.50 18.38 -0.23
N LEU A 1016 34.46 18.15 0.56
CA LEU A 1016 33.44 19.16 0.86
C LEU A 1016 33.93 20.28 1.79
N LYS A 1017 35.06 20.09 2.49
CA LYS A 1017 35.64 21.11 3.39
C LYS A 1017 36.04 22.39 2.65
N ASP A 1018 36.41 22.26 1.37
CA ASP A 1018 36.88 23.37 0.53
C ASP A 1018 35.73 24.26 0.01
N THR A 1019 34.47 23.89 0.27
CA THR A 1019 33.28 24.62 -0.21
C THR A 1019 32.95 25.89 0.59
N ASN A 1020 33.66 26.16 1.69
CA ASN A 1020 33.37 27.26 2.63
C ASN A 1020 31.93 27.26 3.19
N GLY A 1021 31.27 26.09 3.21
CA GLY A 1021 29.98 25.88 3.86
C GLY A 1021 28.80 25.68 2.91
N LEU A 1022 28.91 26.05 1.64
CA LEU A 1022 27.92 25.76 0.58
C LEU A 1022 28.65 25.40 -0.72
N GLY A 1023 28.34 24.24 -1.27
CA GLY A 1023 28.88 23.80 -2.56
C GLY A 1023 27.98 22.80 -3.26
N PHE A 1024 28.46 22.31 -4.41
CA PHE A 1024 27.71 21.37 -5.23
C PHE A 1024 28.54 20.13 -5.53
N VAL A 1025 27.89 18.97 -5.59
CA VAL A 1025 28.50 17.70 -5.97
C VAL A 1025 27.82 17.19 -7.23
N ARG A 1026 28.60 16.90 -8.26
CA ARG A 1026 28.14 16.19 -9.46
C ARG A 1026 28.75 14.79 -9.47
N LEU A 1027 27.89 13.78 -9.56
CA LEU A 1027 28.28 12.39 -9.76
C LEU A 1027 27.91 11.95 -11.17
N GLN A 1028 28.80 11.17 -11.78
CA GLN A 1028 28.54 10.49 -13.05
C GLN A 1028 29.01 9.04 -12.95
N LEU A 1029 28.17 8.10 -13.36
CA LEU A 1029 28.56 6.72 -13.61
C LEU A 1029 28.79 6.56 -15.12
N LEU A 1030 30.03 6.32 -15.50
CA LEU A 1030 30.47 6.17 -16.87
C LEU A 1030 30.65 4.67 -17.17
N ASP A 1031 30.25 4.24 -18.36
CA ASP A 1031 30.65 2.94 -18.87
C ASP A 1031 32.05 2.96 -19.52
N ARG A 1032 32.43 1.84 -20.13
CA ARG A 1032 33.70 1.65 -20.84
C ARG A 1032 33.93 2.62 -21.99
N ASP A 1033 32.84 3.09 -22.62
CA ASP A 1033 32.84 4.01 -23.76
C ASP A 1033 32.73 5.48 -23.30
N ALA A 1034 32.83 5.72 -21.98
CA ALA A 1034 32.64 7.01 -21.33
C ALA A 1034 31.24 7.62 -21.52
N VAL A 1035 30.24 6.79 -21.82
CA VAL A 1035 28.83 7.19 -21.86
C VAL A 1035 28.30 7.26 -20.42
N VAL A 1036 27.60 8.34 -20.10
CA VAL A 1036 26.97 8.52 -18.79
C VAL A 1036 25.76 7.61 -18.69
N ARG A 1037 25.79 6.64 -17.78
CA ARG A 1037 24.71 5.69 -17.49
C ARG A 1037 23.84 6.10 -16.31
N SER A 1038 24.40 6.87 -15.39
CA SER A 1038 23.68 7.51 -14.28
C SER A 1038 24.35 8.83 -13.94
N ARG A 1039 23.57 9.79 -13.47
CA ARG A 1039 24.06 11.12 -13.08
C ARG A 1039 23.28 11.59 -11.86
N ASN A 1040 23.96 12.20 -10.91
CA ASN A 1040 23.30 12.76 -9.72
C ASN A 1040 23.95 14.11 -9.34
N PHE A 1041 23.16 15.02 -8.76
CA PHE A 1041 23.61 16.37 -8.42
C PHE A 1041 23.10 16.81 -7.06
N TYR A 1042 23.99 17.20 -6.15
CA TYR A 1042 23.64 17.60 -4.79
C TYR A 1042 24.06 19.04 -4.53
N TRP A 1043 23.20 19.80 -3.85
CA TRP A 1043 23.57 21.04 -3.16
C TRP A 1043 23.83 20.68 -1.70
N VAL A 1044 25.07 20.90 -1.25
CA VAL A 1044 25.52 20.48 0.08
C VAL A 1044 25.85 21.72 0.88
N ALA A 1045 25.18 21.87 2.02
CA ALA A 1045 25.43 22.94 2.96
C ALA A 1045 25.82 22.38 4.34
N ARG A 1046 26.69 23.09 5.06
CA ARG A 1046 27.10 22.72 6.42
C ARG A 1046 25.93 22.76 7.41
N ASP A 1047 25.06 23.76 7.25
CA ASP A 1047 23.93 24.05 8.11
C ASP A 1047 22.86 24.85 7.35
N ALA A 1048 21.71 25.06 7.98
CA ALA A 1048 20.60 25.81 7.37
C ALA A 1048 20.97 27.26 7.03
N ALA A 1049 21.87 27.90 7.80
CA ALA A 1049 22.30 29.27 7.53
C ALA A 1049 23.16 29.35 6.26
N ALA A 1050 24.05 28.38 6.05
CA ALA A 1050 24.82 28.27 4.82
C ALA A 1050 23.93 27.93 3.61
N MET A 1051 22.88 27.11 3.80
CA MET A 1051 21.91 26.79 2.74
C MET A 1051 21.20 28.03 2.19
N ARG A 1052 20.95 29.05 3.03
CA ARG A 1052 20.38 30.34 2.57
C ARG A 1052 21.26 31.06 1.55
N GLY A 1053 22.54 30.72 1.47
CA GLY A 1053 23.44 31.22 0.44
C GLY A 1053 22.97 30.91 -0.99
N LEU A 1054 22.07 29.92 -1.17
CA LEU A 1054 21.44 29.65 -2.46
C LEU A 1054 20.65 30.85 -3.00
N ASP A 1055 20.00 31.66 -2.16
CA ASP A 1055 19.27 32.87 -2.60
C ASP A 1055 20.22 33.98 -3.10
N ALA A 1056 21.51 33.90 -2.77
CA ALA A 1056 22.53 34.84 -3.22
C ALA A 1056 23.24 34.40 -4.52
N LEU A 1057 22.86 33.26 -5.11
CA LEU A 1057 23.40 32.83 -6.40
C LEU A 1057 23.06 33.86 -7.48
N ALA A 1058 24.05 34.17 -8.31
CA ALA A 1058 23.81 35.08 -9.43
C ALA A 1058 22.85 34.45 -10.44
N ALA A 1059 22.06 35.30 -11.10
CA ALA A 1059 21.17 34.88 -12.17
C ALA A 1059 21.97 34.30 -13.35
N VAL A 1060 21.45 33.24 -13.96
CA VAL A 1060 22.09 32.49 -15.05
C VAL A 1060 21.19 32.50 -16.28
N PRO A 1061 21.62 33.13 -17.39
CA PRO A 1061 20.97 32.96 -18.68
C PRO A 1061 21.35 31.59 -19.26
N VAL A 1062 20.37 30.70 -19.39
CA VAL A 1062 20.54 29.41 -20.07
C VAL A 1062 20.21 29.56 -21.56
N GLN A 1063 21.04 28.96 -22.41
CA GLN A 1063 20.80 28.90 -23.84
C GLN A 1063 19.87 27.71 -24.13
N LEU A 1064 18.78 27.95 -24.83
CA LEU A 1064 17.79 26.94 -25.20
C LEU A 1064 17.62 26.93 -26.73
N SER A 1065 17.75 25.76 -27.34
CA SER A 1065 17.29 25.49 -28.70
C SER A 1065 16.49 24.20 -28.72
N ALA A 1066 15.54 24.07 -29.64
CA ALA A 1066 14.76 22.85 -29.79
C ALA A 1066 14.44 22.55 -31.24
N GLN A 1067 14.36 21.26 -31.58
CA GLN A 1067 14.07 20.77 -32.93
C GLN A 1067 13.09 19.61 -32.87
N LEU A 1068 12.02 19.70 -33.65
CA LEU A 1068 11.05 18.62 -33.80
C LEU A 1068 11.61 17.54 -34.74
N GLN A 1069 11.66 16.31 -34.25
CA GLN A 1069 11.88 15.12 -35.05
C GLN A 1069 10.56 14.40 -35.28
N GLU A 1070 10.14 14.34 -36.54
CA GLU A 1070 8.94 13.62 -36.93
C GLU A 1070 9.22 12.13 -37.04
N GLY A 1071 8.23 11.33 -36.65
CA GLY A 1071 8.28 9.87 -36.62
C GLY A 1071 6.96 9.30 -36.11
N ALA A 1072 6.92 7.98 -35.90
CA ALA A 1072 5.73 7.30 -35.38
C ALA A 1072 5.33 7.82 -33.98
N GLU A 1073 6.32 8.15 -33.14
CA GLU A 1073 6.13 8.95 -31.93
C GLU A 1073 6.99 10.21 -32.06
N PRO A 1074 6.39 11.39 -32.25
CA PRO A 1074 7.11 12.64 -32.50
C PRO A 1074 7.85 13.12 -31.25
N VAL A 1075 9.06 13.62 -31.43
CA VAL A 1075 9.95 14.02 -30.33
C VAL A 1075 10.46 15.42 -30.56
N LEU A 1076 10.28 16.31 -29.58
CA LEU A 1076 10.97 17.59 -29.54
C LEU A 1076 12.30 17.40 -28.79
N ARG A 1077 13.43 17.53 -29.49
CA ARG A 1077 14.76 17.50 -28.88
C ARG A 1077 15.17 18.91 -28.48
N ALA A 1078 15.38 19.15 -27.19
CA ALA A 1078 15.79 20.43 -26.65
C ALA A 1078 17.23 20.39 -26.12
N SER A 1079 18.09 21.28 -26.60
CA SER A 1079 19.43 21.53 -26.09
C SER A 1079 19.37 22.66 -25.06
N VAL A 1080 19.73 22.36 -23.81
CA VAL A 1080 19.83 23.32 -22.71
C VAL A 1080 21.29 23.46 -22.30
N ARG A 1081 21.85 24.67 -22.41
CA ARG A 1081 23.26 24.95 -22.15
C ARG A 1081 23.46 26.08 -21.16
N ASN A 1082 24.27 25.83 -20.14
CA ASN A 1082 24.77 26.87 -19.23
C ASN A 1082 26.10 27.42 -19.76
N ALA A 1083 26.05 28.60 -20.38
CA ALA A 1083 27.25 29.29 -20.89
C ALA A 1083 27.93 30.19 -19.84
N SER A 1084 27.37 30.30 -18.63
CA SER A 1084 27.90 31.14 -17.55
C SER A 1084 29.00 30.45 -16.75
N GLN A 1085 29.61 31.18 -15.81
CA GLN A 1085 30.56 30.64 -14.83
C GLN A 1085 29.89 30.16 -13.54
N GLN A 1086 28.57 30.30 -13.42
CA GLN A 1086 27.80 29.94 -12.23
C GLN A 1086 27.05 28.63 -12.46
N VAL A 1087 26.69 27.92 -11.38
CA VAL A 1087 25.78 26.78 -11.49
C VAL A 1087 24.36 27.28 -11.77
N ALA A 1088 23.70 26.71 -12.78
CA ALA A 1088 22.26 26.86 -12.98
C ALA A 1088 21.54 25.74 -12.23
N LEU A 1089 20.81 26.08 -11.17
CA LEU A 1089 20.19 25.10 -10.28
C LEU A 1089 18.71 24.89 -10.62
N ASN A 1090 18.29 23.62 -10.69
CA ASN A 1090 16.89 23.18 -10.89
C ASN A 1090 16.17 23.87 -12.07
N THR A 1091 16.79 23.87 -13.25
CA THR A 1091 16.23 24.37 -14.51
C THR A 1091 15.05 23.50 -14.96
N LYS A 1092 13.82 24.02 -14.81
CA LYS A 1092 12.56 23.44 -15.30
C LYS A 1092 12.27 23.90 -16.73
N LEU A 1093 11.96 22.94 -17.59
CA LEU A 1093 11.33 23.14 -18.90
C LEU A 1093 9.81 22.90 -18.79
N THR A 1094 9.01 23.79 -19.37
CA THR A 1094 7.56 23.64 -19.50
C THR A 1094 7.16 23.75 -20.97
N LEU A 1095 6.57 22.69 -21.52
CA LEU A 1095 6.01 22.66 -22.86
C LEU A 1095 4.65 23.37 -22.90
N VAL A 1096 4.55 24.42 -23.72
CA VAL A 1096 3.32 25.21 -23.87
C VAL A 1096 2.96 25.41 -25.33
N ASP A 1097 1.68 25.67 -25.60
CA ASP A 1097 1.20 26.07 -26.92
C ASP A 1097 1.52 27.55 -27.23
N ALA A 1098 1.06 28.04 -28.38
CA ALA A 1098 1.26 29.42 -28.81
C ALA A 1098 0.56 30.46 -27.91
N GLN A 1099 -0.39 30.04 -27.09
CA GLN A 1099 -1.12 30.86 -26.12
C GLN A 1099 -0.49 30.80 -24.72
N GLY A 1100 0.59 30.03 -24.55
CA GLY A 1100 1.25 29.81 -23.26
C GLY A 1100 0.50 28.83 -22.35
N GLN A 1101 -0.49 28.07 -22.87
CA GLN A 1101 -1.14 27.00 -22.11
C GLN A 1101 -0.31 25.73 -22.16
N ARG A 1102 -0.25 25.01 -21.03
CA ARG A 1102 0.50 23.75 -20.95
C ARG A 1102 -0.04 22.71 -21.93
N ILE A 1103 0.87 22.02 -22.61
CA ILE A 1103 0.55 20.84 -23.41
C ILE A 1103 0.78 19.61 -22.52
N LEU A 1104 -0.29 18.92 -22.15
CA LEU A 1104 -0.27 17.76 -21.26
C LEU A 1104 -1.03 16.56 -21.87
N PRO A 1105 -0.64 15.31 -21.56
CA PRO A 1105 0.60 14.95 -20.87
C PRO A 1105 1.85 15.27 -21.71
N ALA A 1106 2.95 15.63 -21.04
CA ALA A 1106 4.26 15.83 -21.65
C ALA A 1106 5.30 14.97 -20.92
N TYR A 1107 6.04 14.16 -21.65
CA TYR A 1107 7.03 13.23 -21.11
C TYR A 1107 8.42 13.72 -21.46
N TYR A 1108 9.17 14.15 -20.46
CA TYR A 1108 10.53 14.66 -20.60
C TYR A 1108 11.52 13.53 -20.31
N SER A 1109 12.61 13.39 -21.08
CA SER A 1109 13.68 12.42 -20.76
C SER A 1109 14.43 12.78 -19.48
N ASP A 1110 14.49 14.07 -19.14
CA ASP A 1110 15.00 14.63 -17.89
C ASP A 1110 14.45 16.07 -17.74
N ASN A 1111 14.36 16.60 -16.52
CA ASN A 1111 13.91 17.97 -16.23
C ASN A 1111 14.40 18.39 -14.82
N TYR A 1112 14.16 19.63 -14.41
CA TYR A 1112 14.74 20.20 -13.18
C TYR A 1112 16.28 20.07 -13.16
N LEU A 1113 16.89 20.42 -14.29
CA LEU A 1113 18.30 20.19 -14.58
C LEU A 1113 19.19 21.11 -13.73
N SER A 1114 20.20 20.53 -13.10
CA SER A 1114 21.30 21.31 -12.50
C SER A 1114 22.52 21.22 -13.41
N LEU A 1115 22.93 22.38 -13.95
CA LEU A 1115 23.97 22.49 -14.97
C LEU A 1115 25.17 23.25 -14.41
N VAL A 1116 26.33 22.59 -14.37
CA VAL A 1116 27.59 23.25 -14.00
C VAL A 1116 28.08 24.16 -15.14
N PRO A 1117 29.07 25.05 -14.89
CA PRO A 1117 29.59 25.94 -15.93
C PRO A 1117 30.01 25.22 -17.21
N GLY A 1118 29.53 25.72 -18.35
CA GLY A 1118 29.81 25.18 -19.69
C GLY A 1118 29.03 23.91 -20.07
N GLU A 1119 28.22 23.35 -19.16
CA GLU A 1119 27.49 22.10 -19.41
C GLU A 1119 26.32 22.29 -20.38
N GLN A 1120 26.13 21.29 -21.25
CA GLN A 1120 24.98 21.15 -22.13
C GLN A 1120 24.26 19.82 -21.88
N ARG A 1121 22.93 19.84 -22.01
CA ARG A 1121 22.03 18.68 -21.94
C ARG A 1121 21.07 18.66 -23.11
N GLU A 1122 20.92 17.47 -23.68
CA GLU A 1122 19.85 17.17 -24.63
C GLU A 1122 18.69 16.52 -23.88
N ILE A 1123 17.49 17.05 -24.09
CA ILE A 1123 16.24 16.57 -23.49
C ILE A 1123 15.28 16.18 -24.59
N GLU A 1124 14.80 14.94 -24.58
CA GLU A 1124 13.70 14.51 -25.44
C GLU A 1124 12.37 14.81 -24.76
N ILE A 1125 11.45 15.44 -25.48
CA ILE A 1125 10.11 15.78 -24.99
C ILE A 1125 9.09 15.19 -25.94
N ARG A 1126 8.22 14.32 -25.39
CA ARG A 1126 7.13 13.67 -26.13
C ARG A 1126 5.81 14.27 -25.67
N GLY A 1127 4.99 14.70 -26.61
CA GLY A 1127 3.65 15.26 -26.35
C GLY A 1127 2.54 14.39 -26.95
N PRO A 1128 1.27 14.82 -26.85
CA PRO A 1128 0.12 14.03 -27.29
C PRO A 1128 0.10 13.73 -28.79
N SER A 1129 0.65 14.63 -29.62
CA SER A 1129 0.69 14.46 -31.08
C SER A 1129 1.77 15.32 -31.75
N ALA A 1130 2.07 15.02 -33.02
CA ALA A 1130 3.00 15.83 -33.82
C ALA A 1130 2.43 17.24 -34.03
N ALA A 1131 1.11 17.36 -34.21
CA ALA A 1131 0.42 18.63 -34.38
C ALA A 1131 0.58 19.53 -33.15
N SER A 1132 0.48 18.97 -31.94
CA SER A 1132 0.72 19.75 -30.71
C SER A 1132 2.16 20.24 -30.59
N LEU A 1133 3.15 19.47 -31.08
CA LEU A 1133 4.56 19.84 -30.95
C LEU A 1133 5.03 20.87 -31.99
N ARG A 1134 4.43 20.91 -33.19
CA ARG A 1134 4.86 21.82 -34.28
C ARG A 1134 4.79 23.31 -33.90
N ASN A 1135 3.82 23.70 -33.10
CA ASN A 1135 3.62 25.09 -32.69
C ASN A 1135 3.93 25.31 -31.20
N ALA A 1136 4.57 24.34 -30.56
CA ALA A 1136 4.90 24.45 -29.15
C ALA A 1136 6.05 25.44 -28.91
N THR A 1137 6.12 25.97 -27.70
CA THR A 1137 7.29 26.67 -27.18
C THR A 1137 7.72 26.02 -25.87
N LEU A 1138 8.98 26.21 -25.51
CA LEU A 1138 9.53 25.74 -24.25
C LEU A 1138 9.82 26.95 -23.37
N GLN A 1139 9.09 27.06 -22.27
CA GLN A 1139 9.39 28.02 -21.22
C GLN A 1139 10.42 27.42 -20.27
N VAL A 1140 11.37 28.24 -19.83
CA VAL A 1140 12.43 27.85 -18.92
C VAL A 1140 12.39 28.72 -17.68
N ARG A 1141 12.46 28.08 -16.51
CA ARG A 1141 12.61 28.73 -15.21
C ARG A 1141 13.48 27.87 -14.30
N GLY A 1142 13.99 28.40 -13.20
CA GLY A 1142 14.81 27.62 -12.26
C GLY A 1142 15.05 28.41 -10.97
N TRP A 1143 15.93 27.89 -10.12
CA TRP A 1143 16.23 28.55 -8.84
C TRP A 1143 16.88 29.93 -9.05
N ASN A 1144 17.93 29.97 -9.87
CA ASN A 1144 18.66 31.18 -10.27
C ASN A 1144 18.74 31.32 -11.81
N VAL A 1145 17.83 30.69 -12.55
CA VAL A 1145 17.81 30.78 -14.02
C VAL A 1145 16.95 31.95 -14.45
N GLU A 1146 17.46 32.78 -15.36
CA GLU A 1146 16.68 33.86 -15.97
C GLU A 1146 15.53 33.26 -16.80
N PRO A 1147 14.26 33.62 -16.52
CA PRO A 1147 13.15 33.09 -17.28
C PRO A 1147 13.26 33.43 -18.77
N SER A 1148 13.09 32.42 -19.63
CA SER A 1148 13.14 32.60 -21.08
C SER A 1148 12.19 31.65 -21.80
N THR A 1149 11.88 31.94 -23.06
CA THR A 1149 11.03 31.11 -23.92
C THR A 1149 11.76 30.82 -25.21
N GLY A 1150 11.96 29.54 -25.54
CA GLY A 1150 12.48 29.10 -26.84
C GLY A 1150 11.35 28.61 -27.76
N VAL A 1151 11.45 28.90 -29.06
CA VAL A 1151 10.51 28.40 -30.07
C VAL A 1151 10.93 26.99 -30.50
N ALA A 1152 9.99 26.05 -30.59
CA ALA A 1152 10.28 24.66 -30.98
C ALA A 1152 10.80 24.49 -32.42
N ASN A 1153 10.69 25.53 -33.26
CA ASN A 1153 11.00 25.52 -34.70
C ASN A 1153 11.61 26.87 -35.17
N GLY A 1154 12.78 27.25 -34.64
CA GLY A 1154 13.60 28.36 -35.17
C GLY A 1154 14.93 27.85 -35.76
N PRO A 1155 15.55 28.57 -36.73
CA PRO A 1155 16.87 28.18 -37.21
C PRO A 1155 17.90 28.21 -36.06
N PRO A 1156 18.92 27.34 -36.11
CA PRO A 1156 19.89 27.13 -35.01
C PRO A 1156 20.66 28.38 -34.62
#